data_AF-A0A2A2H4X6-F1
#
_entry.id   AF-A0A2A2H4X6-F1
#
_cell.length_a   1.000
_cell.length_b   1.000
_cell.length_c   1.000
_cell.angle_alpha   90.00
_cell.angle_beta   90.00
_cell.angle_gamma   90.00
#
_symmetry.space_group_name_H-M   'P 1'
#
loop_
_entity.id
_entity.type
_entity.pdbx_description
1 polymer ?
#
loop_
_entity_poly.entity_id
_entity_poly.type
_entity_poly.pdbx_seq_one_letter_code
_entity_poly.pdbx_strand_id
1 'polypeptide(L)'
;MINTNNNPGDIQSNVNFQIFDNLQDGVIVYELIRDALNEVVNLRIKYINNASVINEFISYEKAIGKTITELCDNDALFLHFKMTSKVARSGKNGKFKTYFKPLNKYYSVSTYLSDSNTLVTISNDITEKEKMEEKLQKQADLLDLTRDAIIVRDMGDRIIFWNHGAEKRYGWMRKEAYGKVSYKLLKADFSEPLKEIFRKLFQNGHWEGEVTHTRRDGEKIIVLSRWELQKNENNEPTGYMEINTDITKRKKMEKAIKEFGVSQSKIASELEKARNNLEKKVKERTTELEEAYNAIKHKAFVASQNAKALKESEEKFRETLKQLSDGIIITDEHGAIIECNNAFNQITGLKKENIIGNFIWDVQYMIIPEEKQTSEIYGGLKSKINQLLNSKNIPQVNQPEDNEIQRDDGEHRFLQTITFPIKTEKGVIIGSFNRDITERKESEKALNDSEKNLRMVTDNMVDMVSQTDIHGIIQYVSPSGKMLLGYEPEELIGTPIFDYVHFDNLYEVKSTIEISFIEMRPERMEVQFRHADGHYIWLEIVGNIFFDEKHRAKGAVFGSRDISERKKAENQIKLQYSVLNGINKIFRESLTSETEEEVADVGIRVAEQLVGSEMGFIAEINDDGQLGNIIMSSSAGKLYETHQSKIHKSITSMKINSYLKKAIKEEEPLIINDLNYDKNGLPEGHPLVNSFLCVPLKQGDKVIGLIVLANKKRNYSLEDIEIIESLSVAIIEALTGFRSKNKLKKYKNRLEETIGDLKRSNEELQRFAYVASHDLQEPLRTVASFTQLLERRYKGKFDSDADEFMDYIVEAALRMKEQIKGLLEYSRISTKENEFKRVNSEFILNQAIDNLQFSIKENNAKVTYNSLPFVMCDAGQLQRIFQNLISNSLKFKKEMMPPEIHISAKKDDKNREHIFSVLDNGIGIEKQYMKRIFVIFQRLHTLDEYQGTGIGLSIVKRIIERHGGRIWVESEFGKGSAFYFTIPYS
;
A
#
# COMPACT_ATOMS: atom_id res chain seq x y z
N MET A 1 -75.42 58.87 5.53
CA MET A 1 -76.83 59.31 5.55
C MET A 1 -77.57 58.44 6.53
N ILE A 2 -78.16 59.08 7.52
CA ILE A 2 -78.98 58.49 8.58
C ILE A 2 -80.34 58.16 7.95
N ASN A 3 -80.84 56.93 8.13
CA ASN A 3 -82.26 56.66 7.96
C ASN A 3 -82.76 55.78 9.10
N THR A 4 -83.54 56.42 9.97
CA THR A 4 -84.24 55.90 11.13
C THR A 4 -85.51 55.18 10.70
N ASN A 5 -85.77 53.99 11.23
CA ASN A 5 -87.13 53.51 11.50
C ASN A 5 -87.09 52.43 12.58
N ASN A 6 -87.25 52.86 13.83
CA ASN A 6 -87.56 52.01 14.97
C ASN A 6 -89.07 51.78 15.03
N ASN A 7 -89.49 50.52 15.10
CA ASN A 7 -90.84 50.13 15.51
C ASN A 7 -90.79 49.81 17.03
N PRO A 8 -91.70 50.36 17.86
CA PRO A 8 -91.67 50.19 19.32
C PRO A 8 -92.49 48.97 19.73
N GLY A 9 -91.83 47.88 20.13
CA GLY A 9 -92.53 46.64 20.52
C GLY A 9 -91.75 45.56 21.27
N ASP A 10 -90.45 45.73 21.58
CA ASP A 10 -89.68 44.73 22.35
C ASP A 10 -88.72 45.41 23.34
N ILE A 11 -89.27 45.94 24.43
CA ILE A 11 -88.50 46.48 25.56
C ILE A 11 -88.65 45.53 26.75
N GLN A 12 -87.97 44.37 26.67
CA GLN A 12 -87.46 43.59 27.82
C GLN A 12 -86.58 42.43 27.32
N SER A 13 -85.37 42.72 26.78
CA SER A 13 -84.20 41.80 26.78
C SER A 13 -82.93 42.37 26.12
N ASN A 14 -82.76 43.70 26.01
CA ASN A 14 -81.48 44.28 25.60
C ASN A 14 -80.50 44.31 26.79
N VAL A 15 -79.92 43.16 27.10
CA VAL A 15 -78.64 43.11 27.82
C VAL A 15 -77.55 43.54 26.83
N ASN A 16 -76.70 44.48 27.24
CA ASN A 16 -75.62 45.09 26.45
C ASN A 16 -74.70 44.06 25.76
N PHE A 17 -75.00 43.68 24.51
CA PHE A 17 -74.08 42.86 23.70
C PHE A 17 -72.87 43.67 23.18
N GLN A 18 -72.90 45.00 23.23
CA GLN A 18 -71.80 45.88 22.83
C GLN A 18 -70.48 45.62 23.56
N ILE A 19 -70.52 45.01 24.76
CA ILE A 19 -69.30 44.65 25.50
C ILE A 19 -68.47 43.56 24.80
N PHE A 20 -69.10 42.72 23.96
CA PHE A 20 -68.45 41.61 23.29
C PHE A 20 -67.81 42.00 21.94
N ASP A 21 -68.17 43.17 21.39
CA ASP A 21 -67.68 43.64 20.08
C ASP A 21 -66.18 43.92 20.06
N ASN A 22 -65.58 44.24 21.22
CA ASN A 22 -64.16 44.51 21.38
C ASN A 22 -63.32 43.29 21.83
N LEU A 23 -63.94 42.12 22.04
CA LEU A 23 -63.20 40.91 22.40
C LEU A 23 -62.47 40.34 21.19
N GLN A 24 -61.22 39.91 21.40
CA GLN A 24 -60.45 39.18 20.39
C GLN A 24 -60.90 37.72 20.22
N ASP A 25 -61.58 37.17 21.23
CA ASP A 25 -62.19 35.85 21.15
C ASP A 25 -63.54 35.94 20.43
N GLY A 26 -63.85 34.93 19.61
CA GLY A 26 -65.14 34.83 18.93
C GLY A 26 -66.25 34.48 19.90
N VAL A 27 -67.30 35.28 19.96
CA VAL A 27 -68.46 35.09 20.85
C VAL A 27 -69.72 34.89 20.01
N ILE A 28 -70.49 33.86 20.36
CA ILE A 28 -71.79 33.57 19.78
C ILE A 28 -72.80 33.32 20.88
N VAL A 29 -73.94 34.00 20.81
CA VAL A 29 -75.08 33.79 21.71
C VAL A 29 -76.20 33.14 20.92
N TYR A 30 -76.67 31.99 21.42
CA TYR A 30 -77.75 31.22 20.85
C TYR A 30 -78.98 31.25 21.76
N GLU A 31 -80.16 31.36 21.17
CA GLU A 31 -81.44 30.98 21.78
C GLU A 31 -81.72 29.50 21.48
N LEU A 32 -82.06 28.75 22.53
CA LEU A 32 -82.41 27.35 22.44
C LEU A 32 -83.81 27.21 21.84
N ILE A 33 -83.96 26.42 20.76
CA ILE A 33 -85.28 26.05 20.22
C ILE A 33 -85.60 24.65 20.72
N ARG A 34 -86.77 24.53 21.37
CA ARG A 34 -87.24 23.29 21.97
C ARG A 34 -88.51 22.79 21.28
N ASP A 35 -88.70 21.48 21.27
CA ASP A 35 -89.94 20.85 20.83
C ASP A 35 -90.99 20.80 21.96
N ALA A 36 -92.16 20.22 21.67
CA ALA A 36 -93.26 20.06 22.62
C ALA A 36 -92.93 19.13 23.82
N LEU A 37 -91.83 18.38 23.74
CA LEU A 37 -91.28 17.55 24.83
C LEU A 37 -90.15 18.27 25.59
N ASN A 38 -89.94 19.56 25.31
CA ASN A 38 -88.92 20.43 25.91
C ASN A 38 -87.46 20.08 25.54
N GLU A 39 -87.25 19.25 24.51
CA GLU A 39 -85.92 18.86 24.03
C GLU A 39 -85.34 19.90 23.07
N VAL A 40 -84.05 20.21 23.20
CA VAL A 40 -83.38 21.16 22.28
C VAL A 40 -83.24 20.51 20.90
N VAL A 41 -84.03 21.01 19.96
CA VAL A 41 -84.07 20.57 18.56
C VAL A 41 -83.27 21.49 17.64
N ASN A 42 -83.04 22.74 18.03
CA ASN A 42 -82.26 23.68 17.22
C ASN A 42 -81.66 24.83 18.06
N LEU A 43 -80.78 25.62 17.45
CA LEU A 43 -80.16 26.81 18.05
C LEU A 43 -80.37 27.99 17.11
N ARG A 44 -80.95 29.08 17.60
CA ARG A 44 -81.10 30.34 16.85
C ARG A 44 -80.03 31.33 17.25
N ILE A 45 -79.30 31.88 16.29
CA ILE A 45 -78.25 32.87 16.58
C ILE A 45 -78.91 34.19 16.98
N LYS A 46 -78.66 34.65 18.21
CA LYS A 46 -79.12 35.96 18.72
C LYS A 46 -78.05 37.03 18.55
N TYR A 47 -76.78 36.67 18.68
CA TYR A 47 -75.66 37.59 18.57
C TYR A 47 -74.39 36.87 18.13
N ILE A 48 -73.59 37.53 17.29
CA ILE A 48 -72.20 37.16 17.01
C ILE A 48 -71.35 38.43 17.04
N ASN A 49 -70.16 38.37 17.62
CA ASN A 49 -69.20 39.47 17.54
C ASN A 49 -68.33 39.37 16.28
N ASN A 50 -67.57 40.42 15.97
CA ASN A 50 -66.72 40.46 14.78
C ASN A 50 -65.63 39.39 14.75
N ALA A 51 -65.12 38.96 15.90
CA ALA A 51 -64.10 37.91 16.04
C ALA A 51 -64.67 36.48 15.92
N SER A 52 -65.99 36.33 15.76
CA SER A 52 -66.64 35.02 15.64
C SER A 52 -66.26 34.30 14.36
N VAL A 53 -65.94 33.01 14.48
CA VAL A 53 -65.61 32.09 13.37
C VAL A 53 -66.73 32.02 12.32
N ILE A 54 -67.99 32.24 12.71
CA ILE A 54 -69.12 32.25 11.78
C ILE A 54 -69.10 33.47 10.87
N ASN A 55 -68.60 34.62 11.34
CA ASN A 55 -68.58 35.87 10.58
C ASN A 55 -67.60 35.82 9.38
N GLU A 56 -66.60 34.95 9.42
CA GLU A 56 -65.69 34.68 8.28
C GLU A 56 -66.39 33.90 7.13
N PHE A 57 -67.55 33.29 7.38
CA PHE A 57 -68.27 32.45 6.41
C PHE A 57 -69.66 32.99 6.04
N ILE A 58 -70.37 33.58 6.99
CA ILE A 58 -71.70 34.17 6.83
C ILE A 58 -71.67 35.50 7.56
N SER A 59 -71.87 36.61 6.84
CA SER A 59 -71.88 37.94 7.46
C SER A 59 -72.90 37.98 8.60
N TYR A 60 -72.56 38.64 9.72
CA TYR A 60 -73.41 38.64 10.92
C TYR A 60 -74.87 39.04 10.65
N GLU A 61 -75.10 39.97 9.71
CA GLU A 61 -76.43 40.40 9.25
C GLU A 61 -77.27 39.26 8.63
N LYS A 62 -76.62 38.27 8.02
CA LYS A 62 -77.27 37.08 7.43
C LYS A 62 -77.41 35.92 8.41
N ALA A 63 -76.61 35.91 9.49
CA ALA A 63 -76.58 34.84 10.48
C ALA A 63 -77.57 35.09 11.64
N ILE A 64 -77.77 36.35 12.07
CA ILE A 64 -78.67 36.70 13.18
C ILE A 64 -80.12 36.34 12.85
N GLY A 65 -80.82 35.75 13.82
CA GLY A 65 -82.22 35.34 13.72
C GLY A 65 -82.43 34.01 12.99
N LYS A 66 -81.41 33.51 12.28
CA LYS A 66 -81.44 32.19 11.64
C LYS A 66 -81.09 31.08 12.62
N THR A 67 -81.67 29.92 12.39
CA THR A 67 -81.33 28.70 13.09
C THR A 67 -80.11 28.04 12.45
N ILE A 68 -79.35 27.27 13.22
CA ILE A 68 -78.15 26.61 12.69
C ILE A 68 -78.50 25.71 11.50
N THR A 69 -79.66 25.02 11.54
CA THR A 69 -80.10 24.19 10.40
C THR A 69 -80.46 24.99 9.15
N GLU A 70 -80.97 26.23 9.28
CA GLU A 70 -81.26 27.12 8.13
C GLU A 70 -79.98 27.67 7.50
N LEU A 71 -78.87 27.67 8.25
CA LEU A 71 -77.55 28.11 7.80
C LEU A 71 -76.71 26.94 7.24
N CYS A 72 -77.24 25.71 7.18
CA CYS A 72 -76.45 24.49 6.91
C CYS A 72 -76.52 23.99 5.46
N ASP A 73 -75.38 24.13 4.75
CA ASP A 73 -74.85 23.19 3.73
C ASP A 73 -73.38 22.81 4.06
N ASN A 74 -72.91 23.01 5.31
CA ASN A 74 -71.49 22.91 5.69
C ASN A 74 -71.29 22.02 6.94
N ASP A 75 -70.59 20.88 6.76
CA ASP A 75 -70.31 19.86 7.79
C ASP A 75 -69.67 20.39 9.09
N ALA A 76 -68.94 21.52 9.01
CA ALA A 76 -68.25 22.10 10.16
C ALA A 76 -69.19 22.82 11.14
N LEU A 77 -70.24 23.49 10.65
CA LEU A 77 -71.27 24.14 11.49
C LEU A 77 -72.17 23.11 12.17
N PHE A 78 -72.41 21.97 11.52
CA PHE A 78 -73.14 20.85 12.10
C PHE A 78 -72.39 20.20 13.28
N LEU A 79 -71.06 20.05 13.19
CA LEU A 79 -70.25 19.56 14.31
C LEU A 79 -70.28 20.54 15.49
N HIS A 80 -70.20 21.84 15.21
CA HIS A 80 -70.33 22.89 16.24
C HIS A 80 -71.69 22.80 16.94
N PHE A 81 -72.79 22.70 16.18
CA PHE A 81 -74.15 22.50 16.71
C PHE A 81 -74.27 21.28 17.61
N LYS A 82 -73.72 20.14 17.18
CA LYS A 82 -73.80 18.89 17.95
C LYS A 82 -73.09 19.01 19.30
N MET A 83 -71.95 19.70 19.34
CA MET A 83 -71.18 19.89 20.57
C MET A 83 -71.82 20.92 21.50
N THR A 84 -72.30 22.06 20.97
CA THR A 84 -72.97 23.10 21.77
C THR A 84 -74.35 22.64 22.27
N SER A 85 -75.10 21.87 21.47
CA SER A 85 -76.38 21.29 21.89
C SER A 85 -76.24 20.24 22.99
N LYS A 86 -75.09 19.53 23.05
CA LYS A 86 -74.81 18.60 24.16
C LYS A 86 -74.66 19.33 25.50
N VAL A 87 -74.05 20.51 25.49
CA VAL A 87 -73.94 21.38 26.67
C VAL A 87 -75.33 21.87 27.10
N ALA A 88 -76.16 22.31 26.16
CA ALA A 88 -77.54 22.72 26.40
C ALA A 88 -78.44 21.60 27.00
N ARG A 89 -78.23 20.34 26.61
CA ARG A 89 -78.94 19.17 27.17
C ARG A 89 -78.43 18.76 28.56
N SER A 90 -77.12 18.91 28.80
CA SER A 90 -76.50 18.47 30.05
C SER A 90 -76.59 19.49 31.20
N GLY A 91 -76.84 20.77 30.88
CA GLY A 91 -76.87 21.87 31.84
C GLY A 91 -75.50 22.23 32.45
N LYS A 92 -74.39 21.59 32.01
CA LYS A 92 -73.04 21.81 32.53
C LYS A 92 -72.15 22.46 31.47
N ASN A 93 -71.48 23.54 31.85
CA ASN A 93 -70.50 24.23 30.99
C ASN A 93 -69.43 23.26 30.47
N GLY A 94 -68.97 23.44 29.23
CA GLY A 94 -68.03 22.54 28.57
C GLY A 94 -66.95 23.29 27.81
N LYS A 95 -65.71 22.81 27.89
CA LYS A 95 -64.58 23.31 27.10
C LYS A 95 -64.00 22.18 26.26
N PHE A 96 -63.82 22.42 24.97
CA PHE A 96 -63.30 21.43 24.03
C PHE A 96 -62.41 22.10 22.98
N LYS A 97 -61.40 21.37 22.52
CA LYS A 97 -60.58 21.76 21.38
C LYS A 97 -61.20 21.15 20.12
N THR A 98 -61.29 21.92 19.05
CA THR A 98 -61.78 21.45 17.76
C THR A 98 -60.96 22.05 16.63
N TYR A 99 -60.76 21.26 15.58
CA TYR A 99 -60.15 21.75 14.35
C TYR A 99 -61.25 22.24 13.41
N PHE A 100 -61.20 23.51 13.02
CA PHE A 100 -62.16 24.10 12.09
C PHE A 100 -61.61 24.01 10.68
N LYS A 101 -62.00 22.94 9.99
CA LYS A 101 -61.53 22.57 8.65
C LYS A 101 -61.62 23.69 7.60
N PRO A 102 -62.71 24.49 7.51
CA PRO A 102 -62.82 25.53 6.49
C PRO A 102 -61.75 26.63 6.58
N LEU A 103 -61.22 26.90 7.79
CA LEU A 103 -60.21 27.94 8.01
C LEU A 103 -58.82 27.36 8.30
N ASN A 104 -58.67 26.03 8.33
CA ASN A 104 -57.41 25.36 8.62
C ASN A 104 -56.79 25.80 9.97
N LYS A 105 -57.64 25.97 11.00
CA LYS A 105 -57.29 26.51 12.32
C LYS A 105 -57.81 25.64 13.47
N TYR A 106 -57.08 25.59 14.57
CA TYR A 106 -57.52 24.97 15.82
C TYR A 106 -58.19 26.01 16.73
N TYR A 107 -59.36 25.68 17.26
CA TYR A 107 -60.06 26.52 18.23
C TYR A 107 -60.26 25.79 19.56
N SER A 108 -60.01 26.50 20.65
CA SER A 108 -60.51 26.15 21.98
C SER A 108 -61.88 26.81 22.16
N VAL A 109 -62.93 26.00 22.16
CA VAL A 109 -64.32 26.45 22.28
C VAL A 109 -64.82 26.15 23.69
N SER A 110 -65.32 27.17 24.37
CA SER A 110 -65.93 27.08 25.69
C SER A 110 -67.39 27.49 25.59
N THR A 111 -68.30 26.64 26.04
CA THR A 111 -69.75 26.84 25.93
C THR A 111 -70.36 26.89 27.33
N TYR A 112 -71.18 27.91 27.55
CA TYR A 112 -71.79 28.26 28.83
C TYR A 112 -73.31 28.41 28.66
N LEU A 113 -74.08 27.93 29.63
CA LEU A 113 -75.52 28.21 29.69
C LEU A 113 -75.73 29.47 30.54
N SER A 114 -76.29 30.53 29.96
CA SER A 114 -76.50 31.81 30.66
C SER A 114 -77.80 31.78 31.47
N ASP A 115 -78.85 31.20 30.91
CA ASP A 115 -80.15 31.00 31.55
C ASP A 115 -80.86 29.77 30.91
N SER A 116 -82.11 29.49 31.28
CA SER A 116 -82.85 28.33 30.77
C SER A 116 -83.02 28.26 29.25
N ASN A 117 -82.84 29.38 28.54
CA ASN A 117 -83.10 29.51 27.12
C ASN A 117 -81.93 30.09 26.30
N THR A 118 -80.84 30.52 26.93
CA THR A 118 -79.72 31.20 26.28
C THR A 118 -78.39 30.47 26.49
N LEU A 119 -77.67 30.21 25.40
CA LEU A 119 -76.36 29.54 25.37
C LEU A 119 -75.29 30.47 24.79
N VAL A 120 -74.18 30.66 25.48
CA VAL A 120 -73.05 31.49 25.03
C VAL A 120 -71.86 30.60 24.70
N THR A 121 -71.25 30.80 23.54
CA THR A 121 -70.04 30.10 23.12
C THR A 121 -68.92 31.09 22.86
N ILE A 122 -67.74 30.82 23.43
CA ILE A 122 -66.52 31.59 23.26
C ILE A 122 -65.48 30.70 22.58
N SER A 123 -64.93 31.13 21.45
CA SER A 123 -63.92 30.40 20.68
C SER A 123 -62.63 31.21 20.57
N ASN A 124 -61.51 30.60 20.96
CA ASN A 124 -60.17 31.18 20.85
C ASN A 124 -59.31 30.36 19.87
N ASP A 125 -58.60 31.02 18.96
CA ASP A 125 -57.66 30.38 18.02
C ASP A 125 -56.39 29.93 18.77
N ILE A 126 -56.15 28.62 18.83
CA ILE A 126 -55.00 27.99 19.50
C ILE A 126 -54.00 27.40 18.50
N THR A 127 -54.08 27.77 17.21
CA THR A 127 -53.30 27.16 16.13
C THR A 127 -51.79 27.29 16.34
N GLU A 128 -51.30 28.46 16.75
CA GLU A 128 -49.86 28.65 16.98
C GLU A 128 -49.35 27.82 18.15
N LYS A 129 -50.15 27.70 19.22
CA LYS A 129 -49.79 26.92 20.40
C LYS A 129 -49.65 25.43 20.09
N GLU A 130 -50.59 24.86 19.35
CA GLU A 130 -50.53 23.45 18.92
C GLU A 130 -49.34 23.20 17.99
N LYS A 131 -49.08 24.12 17.03
CA LYS A 131 -47.90 24.02 16.15
C LYS A 131 -46.58 24.09 16.91
N MET A 132 -46.49 24.90 17.97
CA MET A 132 -45.30 24.99 18.83
C MET A 132 -45.09 23.72 19.65
N GLU A 133 -46.14 23.19 20.30
CA GLU A 133 -46.06 21.93 21.07
C GLU A 133 -45.66 20.76 20.17
N GLU A 134 -46.22 20.69 18.96
CA GLU A 134 -45.87 19.65 17.98
C GLU A 134 -44.43 19.80 17.47
N LYS A 135 -43.96 21.04 17.26
CA LYS A 135 -42.56 21.31 16.86
C LYS A 135 -41.58 20.94 17.97
N LEU A 136 -41.91 21.23 19.22
CA LEU A 136 -41.10 20.91 20.40
C LEU A 136 -40.99 19.39 20.59
N GLN A 137 -42.11 18.66 20.43
CA GLN A 137 -42.12 17.20 20.51
C GLN A 137 -41.32 16.55 19.37
N LYS A 138 -41.47 17.05 18.13
CA LYS A 138 -40.67 16.58 16.98
C LYS A 138 -39.18 16.84 17.17
N GLN A 139 -38.78 17.96 17.77
CA GLN A 139 -37.38 18.24 18.08
C GLN A 139 -36.81 17.30 19.16
N ALA A 140 -37.59 16.98 20.19
CA ALA A 140 -37.20 16.01 21.22
C ALA A 140 -37.04 14.59 20.64
N ASP A 141 -37.93 14.17 19.74
CA ASP A 141 -37.87 12.85 19.10
C ASP A 141 -36.69 12.72 18.12
N LEU A 142 -36.28 13.81 17.46
CA LEU A 142 -35.11 13.84 16.57
C LEU A 142 -33.79 13.59 17.31
N LEU A 143 -33.65 14.10 18.55
CA LEU A 143 -32.48 13.84 19.38
C LEU A 143 -32.40 12.36 19.80
N ASP A 144 -33.54 11.66 19.83
CA ASP A 144 -33.63 10.24 20.19
C ASP A 144 -33.27 9.27 19.05
N LEU A 145 -33.33 9.74 17.80
CA LEU A 145 -33.06 8.94 16.59
C LEU A 145 -31.58 8.91 16.16
N THR A 146 -30.71 9.64 16.86
CA THR A 146 -29.27 9.69 16.54
C THR A 146 -28.53 8.43 17.05
N ARG A 147 -27.59 7.92 16.25
CA ARG A 147 -26.74 6.77 16.65
C ARG A 147 -25.67 7.14 17.69
N ASP A 148 -25.34 8.43 17.80
CA ASP A 148 -24.44 8.94 18.83
C ASP A 148 -25.17 9.06 20.18
N ALA A 149 -24.41 8.99 21.27
CA ALA A 149 -24.97 8.97 22.60
C ALA A 149 -25.02 10.41 23.06
N ILE A 150 -26.23 10.94 23.09
CA ILE A 150 -26.52 12.30 23.52
C ILE A 150 -26.98 12.24 24.97
N ILE A 151 -26.26 12.99 25.81
CA ILE A 151 -26.51 13.10 27.24
C ILE A 151 -26.64 14.59 27.54
N VAL A 152 -27.76 15.03 28.11
CA VAL A 152 -27.89 16.42 28.60
C VAL A 152 -27.83 16.40 30.12
N ARG A 153 -27.10 17.35 30.69
CA ARG A 153 -26.84 17.45 32.13
C ARG A 153 -27.13 18.83 32.67
N ASP A 154 -27.52 18.88 33.94
CA ASP A 154 -27.62 20.12 34.70
C ASP A 154 -26.23 20.63 35.16
N MET A 155 -26.20 21.80 35.79
CA MET A 155 -24.97 22.38 36.35
C MET A 155 -24.33 21.56 37.48
N GLY A 156 -25.06 20.57 38.04
CA GLY A 156 -24.57 19.61 39.04
C GLY A 156 -24.05 18.29 38.44
N ASP A 157 -23.89 18.22 37.11
CA ASP A 157 -23.51 17.02 36.34
C ASP A 157 -24.53 15.87 36.40
N ARG A 158 -25.78 16.15 36.75
CA ARG A 158 -26.84 15.14 36.78
C ARG A 158 -27.46 15.00 35.40
N ILE A 159 -27.63 13.76 34.97
CA ILE A 159 -28.26 13.42 33.68
C ILE A 159 -29.74 13.79 33.70
N ILE A 160 -30.15 14.70 32.83
CA ILE A 160 -31.55 15.12 32.62
C ILE A 160 -32.12 14.61 31.28
N PHE A 161 -31.26 14.24 30.34
CA PHE A 161 -31.67 13.59 29.09
C PHE A 161 -30.67 12.50 28.71
N TRP A 162 -31.19 11.37 28.25
CA TRP A 162 -30.43 10.18 27.90
C TRP A 162 -31.08 9.53 26.68
N ASN A 163 -30.51 9.74 25.50
CA ASN A 163 -31.09 9.27 24.25
C ASN A 163 -30.95 7.75 24.05
N HIS A 164 -31.65 7.19 23.08
CA HIS A 164 -31.57 5.76 22.77
C HIS A 164 -30.17 5.33 22.32
N GLY A 165 -29.40 6.22 21.69
CA GLY A 165 -27.98 6.01 21.39
C GLY A 165 -27.14 5.77 22.66
N ALA A 166 -27.41 6.50 23.74
CA ALA A 166 -26.76 6.34 25.04
C ALA A 166 -27.18 5.03 25.73
N GLU A 167 -28.46 4.62 25.63
CA GLU A 167 -28.92 3.32 26.14
C GLU A 167 -28.20 2.15 25.46
N LYS A 168 -28.14 2.16 24.12
CA LYS A 168 -27.43 1.13 23.36
C LYS A 168 -25.93 1.13 23.64
N ARG A 169 -25.31 2.32 23.70
CA ARG A 169 -23.86 2.44 23.89
C ARG A 169 -23.43 1.99 25.27
N TYR A 170 -24.10 2.43 26.33
CA TYR A 170 -23.64 2.20 27.70
C TYR A 170 -24.42 1.12 28.44
N GLY A 171 -25.56 0.65 27.93
CA GLY A 171 -26.36 -0.44 28.50
C GLY A 171 -27.24 -0.05 29.69
N TRP A 172 -27.26 1.24 30.07
CA TRP A 172 -28.15 1.79 31.09
C TRP A 172 -29.44 2.30 30.45
N MET A 173 -30.60 1.90 30.98
CA MET A 173 -31.89 2.43 30.52
C MET A 173 -32.02 3.90 30.95
N ARG A 174 -32.76 4.73 30.19
CA ARG A 174 -33.02 6.14 30.49
C ARG A 174 -33.49 6.36 31.92
N LYS A 175 -34.43 5.53 32.38
CA LYS A 175 -34.97 5.57 33.75
C LYS A 175 -33.93 5.29 34.85
N GLU A 176 -32.88 4.54 34.53
CA GLU A 176 -31.79 4.19 35.47
C GLU A 176 -30.69 5.26 35.48
N ALA A 177 -30.45 5.88 34.32
CA ALA A 177 -29.45 6.93 34.14
C ALA A 177 -29.95 8.31 34.62
N TYR A 178 -31.25 8.59 34.53
CA TYR A 178 -31.84 9.87 34.92
C TYR A 178 -31.51 10.24 36.38
N GLY A 179 -31.04 11.47 36.59
CA GLY A 179 -30.66 12.02 37.89
C GLY A 179 -29.31 11.54 38.46
N LYS A 180 -28.63 10.59 37.79
CA LYS A 180 -27.28 10.13 38.17
C LYS A 180 -26.21 11.10 37.69
N VAL A 181 -25.09 11.15 38.41
CA VAL A 181 -23.90 11.91 38.02
C VAL A 181 -23.18 11.15 36.91
N SER A 182 -22.96 11.79 35.77
CA SER A 182 -22.58 11.12 34.52
C SER A 182 -21.24 10.39 34.61
N TYR A 183 -20.17 11.09 35.02
CA TYR A 183 -18.85 10.46 35.11
C TYR A 183 -18.77 9.35 36.17
N LYS A 184 -19.63 9.40 37.21
CA LYS A 184 -19.72 8.33 38.22
C LYS A 184 -20.44 7.10 37.69
N LEU A 185 -21.54 7.30 36.95
CA LEU A 185 -22.30 6.21 36.34
C LEU A 185 -21.46 5.45 35.32
N LEU A 186 -20.74 6.21 34.47
CA LEU A 186 -19.91 5.66 33.40
C LEU A 186 -18.49 5.31 33.85
N LYS A 187 -18.13 5.52 35.12
CA LYS A 187 -16.75 5.37 35.64
C LYS A 187 -15.72 5.98 34.68
N ALA A 188 -15.97 7.24 34.33
CA ALA A 188 -15.25 7.92 33.28
C ALA A 188 -13.81 8.23 33.70
N ASP A 189 -12.87 7.89 32.82
CA ASP A 189 -11.45 8.19 32.96
C ASP A 189 -11.06 9.18 31.86
N PHE A 190 -10.69 10.38 32.29
CA PHE A 190 -10.48 11.53 31.43
C PHE A 190 -9.00 11.72 31.14
N SER A 191 -8.69 12.16 29.91
CA SER A 191 -7.31 12.49 29.52
C SER A 191 -6.70 13.66 30.29
N GLU A 192 -7.52 14.49 30.94
CA GLU A 192 -7.11 15.63 31.75
C GLU A 192 -7.98 15.76 33.02
N PRO A 193 -7.51 16.43 34.08
CA PRO A 193 -8.27 16.56 35.32
C PRO A 193 -9.64 17.21 35.10
N LEU A 194 -10.69 16.67 35.71
CA LEU A 194 -12.09 17.13 35.54
C LEU A 194 -12.27 18.63 35.79
N LYS A 195 -11.52 19.18 36.77
CA LYS A 195 -11.53 20.61 37.10
C LYS A 195 -11.09 21.49 35.92
N GLU A 196 -10.15 21.00 35.13
CA GLU A 196 -9.60 21.70 33.96
C GLU A 196 -10.55 21.63 32.77
N ILE A 197 -11.20 20.48 32.58
CA ILE A 197 -12.28 20.31 31.60
C ILE A 197 -13.39 21.33 31.84
N PHE A 198 -13.88 21.42 33.07
CA PHE A 198 -14.90 22.39 33.44
C PHE A 198 -14.42 23.83 33.25
N ARG A 199 -13.17 24.15 33.62
CA ARG A 199 -12.59 25.47 33.38
C ARG A 199 -12.65 25.84 31.89
N LYS A 200 -12.23 24.92 31.01
CA LYS A 200 -12.27 25.11 29.55
C LYS A 200 -13.70 25.23 29.01
N LEU A 201 -14.62 24.37 29.46
CA LEU A 201 -16.02 24.41 29.07
C LEU A 201 -16.67 25.76 29.42
N PHE A 202 -16.46 26.26 30.65
CA PHE A 202 -17.05 27.51 31.09
C PHE A 202 -16.39 28.76 30.47
N GLN A 203 -15.10 28.68 30.13
CA GLN A 203 -14.40 29.77 29.44
C GLN A 203 -14.74 29.82 27.95
N ASN A 204 -14.78 28.67 27.27
CA ASN A 204 -14.84 28.57 25.82
C ASN A 204 -16.24 28.21 25.28
N GLY A 205 -17.18 27.85 26.16
CA GLY A 205 -18.52 27.39 25.80
C GLY A 205 -18.57 25.96 25.25
N HIS A 206 -17.43 25.30 25.04
CA HIS A 206 -17.34 23.92 24.56
C HIS A 206 -16.07 23.23 25.05
N TRP A 207 -16.07 21.91 25.04
CA TRP A 207 -14.89 21.06 25.28
C TRP A 207 -14.96 19.82 24.40
N GLU A 208 -13.82 19.34 23.92
CA GLU A 208 -13.72 18.08 23.18
C GLU A 208 -12.50 17.31 23.69
N GLY A 209 -12.66 16.01 23.94
CA GLY A 209 -11.56 15.16 24.38
C GLY A 209 -11.91 13.68 24.38
N GLU A 210 -10.88 12.86 24.55
CA GLU A 210 -11.02 11.41 24.63
C GLU A 210 -11.31 11.00 26.07
N VAL A 211 -12.34 10.18 26.25
CA VAL A 211 -12.75 9.70 27.56
C VAL A 211 -12.95 8.20 27.50
N THR A 212 -12.44 7.49 28.49
CA THR A 212 -12.72 6.06 28.63
C THR A 212 -13.93 5.88 29.53
N HIS A 213 -14.99 5.29 28.99
CA HIS A 213 -16.23 4.98 29.71
C HIS A 213 -16.35 3.48 29.92
N THR A 214 -17.01 3.10 31.00
CA THR A 214 -17.33 1.72 31.34
C THR A 214 -18.82 1.49 31.10
N ARG A 215 -19.13 0.50 30.25
CA ARG A 215 -20.49 0.03 29.99
C ARG A 215 -21.04 -0.71 31.21
N ARG A 216 -22.36 -0.96 31.24
CA ARG A 216 -23.02 -1.69 32.33
C ARG A 216 -22.47 -3.10 32.55
N ASP A 217 -22.03 -3.78 31.50
CA ASP A 217 -21.43 -5.12 31.54
C ASP A 217 -19.97 -5.14 32.02
N GLY A 218 -19.37 -3.96 32.26
CA GLY A 218 -17.98 -3.80 32.68
C GLY A 218 -16.99 -3.61 31.53
N GLU A 219 -17.42 -3.69 30.27
CA GLU A 219 -16.56 -3.43 29.12
C GLU A 219 -16.14 -1.95 29.09
N LYS A 220 -14.83 -1.69 28.88
CA LYS A 220 -14.32 -0.33 28.68
C LYS A 220 -14.37 0.03 27.20
N ILE A 221 -14.95 1.19 26.90
CA ILE A 221 -14.99 1.80 25.58
C ILE A 221 -14.30 3.16 25.60
N ILE A 222 -13.66 3.53 24.50
CA ILE A 222 -13.04 4.83 24.33
C ILE A 222 -13.96 5.65 23.44
N VAL A 223 -14.41 6.80 23.95
CA VAL A 223 -15.28 7.71 23.23
C VAL A 223 -14.56 9.04 22.99
N LEU A 224 -14.81 9.63 21.82
CA LEU A 224 -14.58 11.05 21.62
C LEU A 224 -15.81 11.78 22.18
N SER A 225 -15.61 12.55 23.24
CA SER A 225 -16.66 13.23 23.99
C SER A 225 -16.61 14.73 23.69
N ARG A 226 -17.72 15.29 23.24
CA ARG A 226 -17.89 16.72 22.93
C ARG A 226 -18.96 17.31 23.82
N TRP A 227 -18.59 18.34 24.57
CA TRP A 227 -19.45 19.01 25.53
C TRP A 227 -19.74 20.42 25.03
N GLU A 228 -21.00 20.82 25.00
CA GLU A 228 -21.42 22.19 24.68
C GLU A 228 -22.20 22.78 25.84
N LEU A 229 -21.86 24.01 26.23
CA LEU A 229 -22.49 24.72 27.33
C LEU A 229 -23.85 25.29 26.87
N GLN A 230 -24.91 24.94 27.58
CA GLN A 230 -26.25 25.49 27.35
C GLN A 230 -26.46 26.73 28.22
N LYS A 231 -27.10 27.75 27.64
CA LYS A 231 -27.40 29.02 28.30
C LYS A 231 -28.87 29.38 28.15
N ASN A 232 -29.43 30.10 29.12
CA ASN A 232 -30.77 30.68 29.02
C ASN A 232 -30.77 31.96 28.17
N GLU A 233 -31.96 32.56 27.99
CA GLU A 233 -32.14 33.83 27.25
C GLU A 233 -31.37 35.02 27.86
N ASN A 234 -31.01 34.93 29.15
CA ASN A 234 -30.18 35.92 29.85
C ASN A 234 -28.66 35.62 29.75
N ASN A 235 -28.26 34.65 28.91
CA ASN A 235 -26.88 34.22 28.70
C ASN A 235 -26.21 33.57 29.93
N GLU A 236 -27.00 33.11 30.90
CA GLU A 236 -26.53 32.40 32.09
C GLU A 236 -26.47 30.88 31.81
N PRO A 237 -25.42 30.17 32.26
CA PRO A 237 -25.27 28.75 32.02
C PRO A 237 -26.30 27.91 32.80
N THR A 238 -27.04 27.06 32.09
CA THR A 238 -28.10 26.22 32.65
C THR A 238 -27.75 24.74 32.69
N GLY A 239 -26.78 24.31 31.89
CA GLY A 239 -26.37 22.92 31.78
C GLY A 239 -25.40 22.72 30.62
N TYR A 240 -25.19 21.46 30.23
CA TYR A 240 -24.34 21.13 29.10
C TYR A 240 -24.77 19.83 28.43
N MET A 241 -24.61 19.78 27.11
CA MET A 241 -24.89 18.63 26.28
C MET A 241 -23.59 17.91 25.93
N GLU A 242 -23.55 16.60 26.12
CA GLU A 242 -22.46 15.73 25.73
C GLU A 242 -22.90 14.83 24.58
N ILE A 243 -22.07 14.80 23.53
CA ILE A 243 -22.17 13.83 22.43
C ILE A 243 -20.95 12.93 22.49
N ASN A 244 -21.19 11.63 22.55
CA ASN A 244 -20.12 10.64 22.51
C ASN A 244 -20.18 9.81 21.23
N THR A 245 -19.03 9.73 20.57
CA THR A 245 -18.80 8.82 19.44
C THR A 245 -17.80 7.74 19.85
N ASP A 246 -18.13 6.47 19.62
CA ASP A 246 -17.23 5.34 19.94
C ASP A 246 -16.07 5.28 18.93
N ILE A 247 -14.84 5.44 19.44
CA ILE A 247 -13.61 5.40 18.66
C ILE A 247 -12.73 4.20 19.04
N THR A 248 -13.26 3.23 19.78
CA THR A 248 -12.51 2.08 20.31
C THR A 248 -11.81 1.29 19.21
N LYS A 249 -12.49 0.99 18.10
CA LYS A 249 -11.90 0.29 16.94
C LYS A 249 -10.77 1.11 16.30
N ARG A 250 -11.00 2.40 16.09
CA ARG A 250 -10.01 3.33 15.53
C ARG A 250 -8.75 3.38 16.41
N LYS A 251 -8.90 3.46 17.73
CA LYS A 251 -7.78 3.46 18.68
C LYS A 251 -7.01 2.15 18.72
N LYS A 252 -7.69 1.00 18.64
CA LYS A 252 -7.03 -0.30 18.51
C LYS A 252 -6.19 -0.37 17.21
N MET A 253 -6.69 0.17 16.11
CA MET A 253 -5.95 0.24 14.84
C MET A 253 -4.76 1.22 14.92
N GLU A 254 -4.94 2.42 15.47
CA GLU A 254 -3.84 3.39 15.67
C GLU A 254 -2.74 2.82 16.57
N LYS A 255 -3.10 2.10 17.65
CA LYS A 255 -2.15 1.42 18.51
C LYS A 255 -1.42 0.29 17.77
N ALA A 256 -2.12 -0.53 17.00
CA ALA A 256 -1.50 -1.58 16.19
C ALA A 256 -0.54 -1.03 15.13
N ILE A 257 -0.89 0.09 14.48
CA ILE A 257 -0.02 0.79 13.53
C ILE A 257 1.22 1.35 14.23
N LYS A 258 1.06 1.93 15.44
CA LYS A 258 2.17 2.47 16.22
C LYS A 258 3.10 1.36 16.73
N GLU A 259 2.56 0.24 17.18
CA GLU A 259 3.33 -0.95 17.58
C GLU A 259 4.08 -1.57 16.40
N PHE A 260 3.43 -1.64 15.23
CA PHE A 260 4.08 -2.07 13.98
C PHE A 260 5.22 -1.13 13.58
N GLY A 261 5.02 0.19 13.68
CA GLY A 261 6.06 1.19 13.42
C GLY A 261 7.25 1.11 14.38
N VAL A 262 7.00 0.89 15.67
CA VAL A 262 8.07 0.67 16.67
C VAL A 262 8.81 -0.64 16.39
N SER A 263 8.11 -1.71 15.99
CA SER A 263 8.74 -2.97 15.59
C SER A 263 9.64 -2.81 14.37
N GLN A 264 9.20 -2.06 13.36
CA GLN A 264 10.00 -1.74 12.17
C GLN A 264 11.26 -0.93 12.53
N SER A 265 11.12 0.09 13.39
CA SER A 265 12.26 0.89 13.85
C SER A 265 13.26 0.08 14.68
N LYS A 266 12.78 -0.86 15.52
CA LYS A 266 13.62 -1.78 16.28
C LYS A 266 14.39 -2.74 15.36
N ILE A 267 13.73 -3.31 14.35
CA ILE A 267 14.36 -4.17 13.34
C ILE A 267 15.42 -3.38 12.56
N ALA A 268 15.13 -2.14 12.15
CA ALA A 268 16.08 -1.29 11.45
C ALA A 268 17.33 -0.97 12.32
N SER A 269 17.14 -0.65 13.59
CA SER A 269 18.23 -0.40 14.54
C SER A 269 19.06 -1.66 14.84
N GLU A 270 18.43 -2.83 14.95
CA GLU A 270 19.14 -4.11 15.10
C GLU A 270 19.95 -4.47 13.85
N LEU A 271 19.41 -4.20 12.65
CA LEU A 271 20.10 -4.39 11.38
C LEU A 271 21.32 -3.45 11.25
N GLU A 272 21.19 -2.20 11.67
CA GLU A 272 22.27 -1.22 11.64
C GLU A 272 23.38 -1.56 12.67
N LYS A 273 23.01 -2.01 13.87
CA LYS A 273 23.96 -2.54 14.85
C LYS A 273 24.66 -3.80 14.35
N ALA A 274 23.95 -4.70 13.70
CA ALA A 274 24.52 -5.89 13.09
C ALA A 274 25.51 -5.53 11.97
N ARG A 275 25.17 -4.56 11.10
CA ARG A 275 26.07 -4.04 10.05
C ARG A 275 27.34 -3.43 10.64
N ASN A 276 27.21 -2.55 11.62
CA ASN A 276 28.37 -1.90 12.26
C ASN A 276 29.26 -2.91 13.00
N ASN A 277 28.66 -3.91 13.66
CA ASN A 277 29.42 -4.99 14.31
C ASN A 277 30.12 -5.89 13.28
N LEU A 278 29.50 -6.13 12.12
CA LEU A 278 30.12 -6.90 11.05
C LEU A 278 31.31 -6.13 10.45
N GLU A 279 31.17 -4.83 10.17
CA GLU A 279 32.27 -3.98 9.69
C GLU A 279 33.42 -3.91 10.69
N LYS A 280 33.11 -3.78 12.00
CA LYS A 280 34.12 -3.82 13.06
C LYS A 280 34.83 -5.17 13.10
N LYS A 281 34.09 -6.29 13.05
CA LYS A 281 34.67 -7.64 13.01
C LYS A 281 35.53 -7.87 11.78
N VAL A 282 35.09 -7.40 10.62
CA VAL A 282 35.88 -7.49 9.38
C VAL A 282 37.19 -6.74 9.55
N LYS A 283 37.16 -5.51 10.08
CA LYS A 283 38.37 -4.72 10.33
C LYS A 283 39.31 -5.38 11.34
N GLU A 284 38.79 -5.87 12.46
CA GLU A 284 39.57 -6.61 13.48
C GLU A 284 40.19 -7.88 12.89
N ARG A 285 39.43 -8.65 12.10
CA ARG A 285 39.93 -9.88 11.50
C ARG A 285 40.98 -9.63 10.43
N THR A 286 40.88 -8.54 9.67
CA THR A 286 41.91 -8.15 8.71
C THR A 286 43.22 -7.81 9.43
N THR A 287 43.16 -7.04 10.53
CA THR A 287 44.34 -6.70 11.34
C THR A 287 44.96 -7.92 12.01
N GLU A 288 44.17 -8.81 12.60
CA GLU A 288 44.68 -10.04 13.21
C GLU A 288 45.31 -10.99 12.17
N LEU A 289 44.79 -11.01 10.93
CA LEU A 289 45.37 -11.80 9.85
C LEU A 289 46.74 -11.25 9.43
N GLU A 290 46.89 -9.94 9.34
CA GLU A 290 48.17 -9.27 9.04
C GLU A 290 49.21 -9.51 10.14
N GLU A 291 48.81 -9.43 11.41
CA GLU A 291 49.69 -9.72 12.54
C GLU A 291 50.11 -11.19 12.59
N ALA A 292 49.16 -12.12 12.39
CA ALA A 292 49.45 -13.54 12.34
C ALA A 292 50.38 -13.90 11.17
N TYR A 293 50.17 -13.30 10.00
CA TYR A 293 51.03 -13.46 8.82
C TYR A 293 52.47 -13.01 9.11
N ASN A 294 52.64 -11.85 9.74
CA ASN A 294 53.95 -11.33 10.10
C ASN A 294 54.64 -12.15 11.20
N ALA A 295 53.90 -12.64 12.18
CA ALA A 295 54.43 -13.49 13.26
C ALA A 295 54.91 -14.87 12.76
N ILE A 296 54.19 -15.47 11.80
CA ILE A 296 54.59 -16.74 11.17
C ILE A 296 55.87 -16.53 10.35
N LYS A 297 55.96 -15.43 9.59
CA LYS A 297 57.15 -15.07 8.81
C LYS A 297 58.40 -14.90 9.70
N HIS A 298 58.25 -14.25 10.86
CA HIS A 298 59.36 -14.05 11.79
C HIS A 298 59.80 -15.33 12.52
N LYS A 299 58.85 -16.19 12.94
CA LYS A 299 59.19 -17.47 13.60
C LYS A 299 59.90 -18.46 12.68
N ALA A 300 59.52 -18.49 11.39
CA ALA A 300 60.20 -19.31 10.39
C ALA A 300 61.66 -18.86 10.16
N PHE A 301 61.92 -17.55 10.21
CA PHE A 301 63.26 -16.98 10.02
C PHE A 301 64.22 -17.33 11.17
N VAL A 302 63.76 -17.24 12.43
CA VAL A 302 64.63 -17.48 13.61
C VAL A 302 64.93 -18.97 13.82
N ALA A 303 63.96 -19.86 13.59
CA ALA A 303 64.18 -21.31 13.70
C ALA A 303 65.20 -21.84 12.66
N SER A 304 65.26 -21.19 11.49
CA SER A 304 66.23 -21.54 10.44
C SER A 304 67.67 -21.12 10.76
N GLN A 305 67.90 -20.08 11.57
CA GLN A 305 69.27 -19.61 11.85
C GLN A 305 69.99 -20.44 12.92
N ASN A 306 69.30 -20.86 13.98
CA ASN A 306 69.95 -21.56 15.10
C ASN A 306 70.27 -23.03 14.80
N ALA A 307 69.43 -23.73 14.02
CA ALA A 307 69.74 -25.08 13.57
C ALA A 307 70.87 -25.10 12.53
N LYS A 308 71.06 -23.98 11.80
CA LYS A 308 72.17 -23.80 10.87
C LYS A 308 73.49 -23.68 11.61
N ALA A 309 73.63 -22.79 12.59
CA ALA A 309 74.95 -22.45 13.15
C ALA A 309 75.69 -23.61 13.87
N LEU A 310 74.97 -24.47 14.61
CA LEU A 310 75.60 -25.58 15.35
C LEU A 310 75.94 -26.76 14.44
N LYS A 311 75.04 -27.09 13.50
CA LYS A 311 75.30 -28.07 12.44
C LYS A 311 76.40 -27.58 11.52
N GLU A 312 76.39 -26.30 11.16
CA GLU A 312 77.38 -25.64 10.30
C GLU A 312 78.79 -25.67 10.85
N SER A 313 79.09 -25.77 12.15
CA SER A 313 80.48 -25.78 12.62
C SER A 313 81.12 -27.18 12.52
N GLU A 314 80.37 -28.20 12.92
CA GLU A 314 80.83 -29.59 12.96
C GLU A 314 80.66 -30.29 11.61
N GLU A 315 79.60 -29.95 10.86
CA GLU A 315 79.59 -30.12 9.40
C GLU A 315 80.66 -29.24 8.77
N LYS A 316 80.87 -27.94 9.06
CA LYS A 316 81.97 -27.21 8.36
C LYS A 316 83.30 -27.93 8.45
N PHE A 317 83.69 -28.60 9.52
CA PHE A 317 84.96 -29.33 9.49
C PHE A 317 84.90 -30.65 8.70
N ARG A 318 83.88 -31.50 8.91
CA ARG A 318 83.73 -32.79 8.19
C ARG A 318 83.20 -32.64 6.77
N GLU A 319 82.20 -31.79 6.55
CA GLU A 319 81.81 -31.25 5.24
C GLU A 319 82.95 -30.48 4.61
N THR A 320 83.77 -29.62 5.24
CA THR A 320 84.90 -29.03 4.47
C THR A 320 85.82 -30.12 3.95
N LEU A 321 86.19 -31.14 4.74
CA LEU A 321 86.97 -32.26 4.20
C LEU A 321 86.20 -33.11 3.16
N LYS A 322 84.87 -33.26 3.26
CA LYS A 322 84.03 -34.00 2.28
C LYS A 322 83.59 -33.19 1.04
N GLN A 323 83.47 -31.87 1.15
CA GLN A 323 83.03 -30.88 0.17
C GLN A 323 84.20 -30.21 -0.54
N LEU A 324 85.42 -30.35 -0.02
CA LEU A 324 86.59 -30.14 -0.85
C LEU A 324 86.42 -31.06 -2.06
N SER A 325 86.18 -30.43 -3.21
CA SER A 325 86.02 -31.08 -4.51
C SER A 325 87.32 -31.77 -4.96
N ASP A 326 88.41 -31.50 -4.24
CA ASP A 326 89.65 -32.21 -4.40
C ASP A 326 89.64 -33.46 -3.50
N GLY A 327 89.92 -34.61 -4.09
CA GLY A 327 90.17 -35.85 -3.39
C GLY A 327 91.38 -35.71 -2.46
N ILE A 328 91.16 -35.95 -1.17
CA ILE A 328 92.19 -35.90 -0.14
C ILE A 328 92.42 -37.31 0.39
N ILE A 329 93.69 -37.70 0.42
CA ILE A 329 94.16 -38.94 1.03
C ILE A 329 95.18 -38.59 2.10
N ILE A 330 95.11 -39.27 3.23
CA ILE A 330 96.08 -39.25 4.32
C ILE A 330 96.46 -40.69 4.64
N THR A 331 97.76 -40.93 4.76
CA THR A 331 98.33 -42.25 5.05
C THR A 331 98.89 -42.34 6.47
N ASP A 332 99.30 -43.54 6.88
CA ASP A 332 100.20 -43.76 8.01
C ASP A 332 101.68 -43.65 7.61
N GLU A 333 102.57 -43.88 8.57
CA GLU A 333 104.02 -43.85 8.39
C GLU A 333 104.60 -44.93 7.46
N HIS A 334 103.80 -45.91 7.05
CA HIS A 334 104.18 -46.98 6.13
C HIS A 334 103.60 -46.77 4.72
N GLY A 335 102.80 -45.72 4.52
CA GLY A 335 102.16 -45.39 3.25
C GLY A 335 100.82 -46.08 3.02
N ALA A 336 100.25 -46.73 4.04
CA ALA A 336 98.89 -47.28 3.99
C ALA A 336 97.87 -46.18 4.25
N ILE A 337 96.79 -46.14 3.48
CA ILE A 337 95.79 -45.07 3.58
C ILE A 337 94.97 -45.24 4.86
N ILE A 338 94.99 -44.25 5.75
CA ILE A 338 94.20 -44.26 6.99
C ILE A 338 92.94 -43.41 6.88
N GLU A 339 92.95 -42.39 6.02
CA GLU A 339 91.80 -41.53 5.81
C GLU A 339 91.74 -41.06 4.36
N CYS A 340 90.57 -41.15 3.75
CA CYS A 340 90.26 -40.53 2.47
C CYS A 340 88.91 -39.82 2.58
N ASN A 341 88.81 -38.65 1.95
CA ASN A 341 87.52 -37.97 1.82
C ASN A 341 86.66 -38.62 0.74
N ASN A 342 85.36 -38.33 0.77
CA ASN A 342 84.44 -38.91 -0.20
C ASN A 342 84.72 -38.43 -1.63
N ALA A 343 85.27 -37.23 -1.81
CA ALA A 343 85.63 -36.72 -3.13
C ALA A 343 86.61 -37.65 -3.85
N PHE A 344 87.65 -38.16 -3.18
CA PHE A 344 88.57 -39.10 -3.84
C PHE A 344 87.86 -40.39 -4.32
N ASN A 345 86.95 -40.94 -3.51
CA ASN A 345 86.17 -42.15 -3.87
C ASN A 345 85.18 -41.85 -5.01
N GLN A 346 84.58 -40.66 -5.02
CA GLN A 346 83.64 -40.24 -6.07
C GLN A 346 84.36 -39.99 -7.39
N ILE A 347 85.53 -39.35 -7.34
CA ILE A 347 86.34 -39.01 -8.50
C ILE A 347 86.90 -40.28 -9.13
N THR A 348 87.33 -41.25 -8.32
CA THR A 348 87.99 -42.47 -8.81
C THR A 348 87.06 -43.69 -8.97
N GLY A 349 85.84 -43.65 -8.43
CA GLY A 349 84.90 -44.79 -8.44
C GLY A 349 85.21 -45.86 -7.39
N LEU A 350 86.46 -45.96 -6.94
CA LEU A 350 86.87 -46.94 -5.95
C LEU A 350 86.11 -46.80 -4.62
N LYS A 351 85.60 -47.93 -4.14
CA LYS A 351 84.93 -48.00 -2.83
C LYS A 351 85.93 -47.81 -1.70
N LYS A 352 85.49 -47.16 -0.62
CA LYS A 352 86.33 -46.82 0.54
C LYS A 352 87.00 -48.05 1.15
N GLU A 353 86.34 -49.20 1.15
CA GLU A 353 86.91 -50.45 1.69
C GLU A 353 88.10 -50.96 0.87
N ASN A 354 88.18 -50.59 -0.41
CA ASN A 354 89.29 -50.94 -1.31
C ASN A 354 90.41 -49.89 -1.28
N ILE A 355 90.24 -48.80 -0.52
CA ILE A 355 91.19 -47.70 -0.43
C ILE A 355 91.85 -47.69 0.95
N ILE A 356 91.05 -47.69 2.03
CA ILE A 356 91.56 -47.65 3.39
C ILE A 356 92.31 -48.95 3.72
N GLY A 357 93.53 -48.83 4.25
CA GLY A 357 94.41 -49.94 4.60
C GLY A 357 95.29 -50.46 3.46
N ASN A 358 95.01 -50.10 2.20
CA ASN A 358 95.89 -50.38 1.07
C ASN A 358 96.98 -49.31 0.94
N PHE A 359 98.09 -49.66 0.29
CA PHE A 359 99.14 -48.68 0.03
C PHE A 359 98.72 -47.71 -1.08
N ILE A 360 99.09 -46.44 -0.94
CA ILE A 360 98.67 -45.37 -1.87
C ILE A 360 99.06 -45.63 -3.33
N TRP A 361 100.19 -46.32 -3.60
CA TRP A 361 100.60 -46.68 -4.97
C TRP A 361 99.75 -47.79 -5.58
N ASP A 362 99.19 -48.69 -4.76
CA ASP A 362 98.29 -49.74 -5.25
C ASP A 362 96.97 -49.11 -5.72
N VAL A 363 96.46 -48.14 -4.95
CA VAL A 363 95.25 -47.39 -5.28
C VAL A 363 95.45 -46.48 -6.49
N GLN A 364 96.62 -45.83 -6.62
CA GLN A 364 96.95 -45.02 -7.80
C GLN A 364 97.09 -45.85 -9.08
N TYR A 365 97.54 -47.10 -8.98
CA TYR A 365 97.62 -47.99 -10.14
C TYR A 365 96.24 -48.44 -10.65
N MET A 366 95.29 -48.65 -9.74
CA MET A 366 93.93 -49.12 -10.06
C MET A 366 93.09 -48.13 -10.88
N ILE A 367 93.38 -46.83 -10.79
CA ILE A 367 92.56 -45.76 -11.41
C ILE A 367 93.10 -45.29 -12.77
N ILE A 368 94.23 -45.87 -13.20
CA ILE A 368 94.80 -45.62 -14.53
C ILE A 368 93.98 -46.42 -15.55
N PRO A 369 93.61 -45.84 -16.71
CA PRO A 369 92.85 -46.56 -17.73
C PRO A 369 93.45 -47.91 -18.06
N GLU A 370 92.63 -48.96 -18.17
CA GLU A 370 93.10 -50.36 -18.26
C GLU A 370 94.14 -50.56 -19.38
N GLU A 371 93.98 -49.87 -20.51
CA GLU A 371 94.89 -49.90 -21.67
C GLU A 371 96.32 -49.39 -21.35
N LYS A 372 96.50 -48.64 -20.26
CA LYS A 372 97.74 -48.00 -19.84
C LYS A 372 98.40 -48.69 -18.64
N GLN A 373 97.85 -49.76 -18.07
CA GLN A 373 98.39 -50.42 -16.87
C GLN A 373 99.55 -51.39 -17.20
N THR A 374 100.80 -51.04 -16.85
CA THR A 374 102.01 -51.88 -17.09
C THR A 374 102.83 -52.11 -15.81
N SER A 375 103.66 -53.17 -15.77
CA SER A 375 104.52 -53.48 -14.61
C SER A 375 105.56 -52.39 -14.32
N GLU A 376 105.96 -51.65 -15.36
CA GLU A 376 106.90 -50.53 -15.26
C GLU A 376 106.27 -49.33 -14.54
N ILE A 377 105.01 -49.01 -14.83
CA ILE A 377 104.24 -47.96 -14.14
C ILE A 377 104.04 -48.31 -12.66
N TYR A 378 103.70 -49.56 -12.36
CA TYR A 378 103.54 -50.01 -10.97
C TYR A 378 104.84 -49.87 -10.16
N GLY A 379 105.97 -50.33 -10.72
CA GLY A 379 107.28 -50.18 -10.11
C GLY A 379 107.69 -48.71 -9.89
N GLY A 380 107.36 -47.85 -10.86
CA GLY A 380 107.59 -46.41 -10.79
C GLY A 380 106.82 -45.73 -9.65
N LEU A 381 105.51 -46.01 -9.51
CA LEU A 381 104.67 -45.46 -8.44
C LEU A 381 105.19 -45.86 -7.05
N LYS A 382 105.49 -47.15 -6.85
CA LYS A 382 105.99 -47.68 -5.57
C LYS A 382 107.36 -47.10 -5.20
N SER A 383 108.26 -46.94 -6.16
CA SER A 383 109.57 -46.33 -5.93
C SER A 383 109.42 -44.83 -5.57
N LYS A 384 108.56 -44.09 -6.27
CA LYS A 384 108.29 -42.66 -6.04
C LYS A 384 107.79 -42.41 -4.62
N ILE A 385 106.85 -43.23 -4.13
CA ILE A 385 106.29 -43.07 -2.78
C ILE A 385 107.28 -43.49 -1.67
N ASN A 386 108.00 -44.60 -1.84
CA ASN A 386 108.98 -45.04 -0.84
C ASN A 386 110.15 -44.04 -0.69
N GLN A 387 110.53 -43.37 -1.78
CA GLN A 387 111.51 -42.29 -1.71
C GLN A 387 110.98 -41.11 -0.87
N LEU A 388 109.70 -40.77 -0.95
CA LEU A 388 109.09 -39.69 -0.17
C LEU A 388 108.98 -40.01 1.32
N LEU A 389 108.61 -41.26 1.69
CA LEU A 389 108.52 -41.69 3.09
C LEU A 389 109.90 -41.73 3.79
N ASN A 390 110.95 -42.11 3.05
CA ASN A 390 112.30 -42.30 3.60
C ASN A 390 113.23 -41.10 3.39
N SER A 391 112.76 -40.03 2.74
CA SER A 391 113.61 -38.86 2.47
C SER A 391 113.90 -38.07 3.74
N LYS A 392 115.18 -37.90 4.09
CA LYS A 392 115.62 -37.00 5.17
C LYS A 392 115.48 -35.52 4.81
N ASN A 393 115.42 -35.21 3.52
CA ASN A 393 115.14 -33.86 3.00
C ASN A 393 113.74 -33.86 2.39
N ILE A 394 112.79 -33.18 3.04
CA ILE A 394 111.42 -33.02 2.53
C ILE A 394 111.47 -32.11 1.30
N PRO A 395 111.17 -32.59 0.07
CA PRO A 395 111.01 -31.70 -1.07
C PRO A 395 109.73 -30.86 -0.88
N GLN A 396 109.80 -29.56 -1.17
CA GLN A 396 108.62 -28.70 -1.18
C GLN A 396 107.80 -28.96 -2.47
N VAL A 397 106.89 -29.93 -2.39
CA VAL A 397 105.76 -30.19 -3.32
C VAL A 397 106.15 -30.63 -4.75
N ASN A 398 105.59 -31.74 -5.24
CA ASN A 398 105.69 -32.11 -6.66
C ASN A 398 104.84 -31.17 -7.54
N GLN A 399 105.25 -30.92 -8.80
CA GLN A 399 104.39 -30.18 -9.76
C GLN A 399 103.04 -30.91 -9.94
N PRO A 400 101.92 -30.17 -10.12
CA PRO A 400 100.62 -30.79 -10.38
C PRO A 400 100.64 -31.57 -11.70
N GLU A 401 100.21 -32.82 -11.66
CA GLU A 401 100.13 -33.73 -12.81
C GLU A 401 98.66 -33.95 -13.21
N ASP A 402 98.27 -33.52 -14.42
CA ASP A 402 96.93 -33.73 -14.99
C ASP A 402 96.85 -35.10 -15.67
N ASN A 403 96.03 -35.99 -15.13
CA ASN A 403 95.92 -37.35 -15.59
C ASN A 403 94.46 -37.70 -15.90
N GLU A 404 94.27 -38.40 -17.01
CA GLU A 404 93.00 -39.07 -17.30
C GLU A 404 92.92 -40.33 -16.45
N ILE A 405 91.79 -40.48 -15.76
CA ILE A 405 91.50 -41.63 -14.92
C ILE A 405 90.27 -42.35 -15.43
N GLN A 406 90.24 -43.66 -15.21
CA GLN A 406 89.09 -44.50 -15.50
C GLN A 406 88.54 -45.02 -14.18
N ARG A 407 87.25 -44.78 -13.95
CA ARG A 407 86.51 -45.31 -12.80
C ARG A 407 86.23 -46.80 -13.00
N ASP A 408 85.92 -47.49 -11.90
CA ASP A 408 85.60 -48.93 -11.89
C ASP A 408 84.30 -49.27 -12.64
N ASP A 409 83.43 -48.28 -12.86
CA ASP A 409 82.24 -48.35 -13.70
C ASP A 409 82.50 -48.05 -15.19
N GLY A 410 83.76 -47.75 -15.56
CA GLY A 410 84.20 -47.43 -16.92
C GLY A 410 84.11 -45.94 -17.29
N GLU A 411 83.64 -45.06 -16.40
CA GLU A 411 83.55 -43.62 -16.65
C GLU A 411 84.93 -42.95 -16.66
N HIS A 412 85.18 -42.08 -17.65
CA HIS A 412 86.41 -41.31 -17.76
C HIS A 412 86.27 -39.96 -17.04
N ARG A 413 87.26 -39.61 -16.22
CA ARG A 413 87.37 -38.30 -15.57
C ARG A 413 88.77 -37.72 -15.71
N PHE A 414 88.90 -36.41 -15.47
CA PHE A 414 90.19 -35.72 -15.49
C PHE A 414 90.60 -35.30 -14.08
N LEU A 415 91.77 -35.76 -13.66
CA LEU A 415 92.26 -35.59 -12.29
C LEU A 415 93.64 -34.92 -12.25
N GLN A 416 93.72 -33.76 -11.60
CA GLN A 416 94.97 -33.06 -11.32
C GLN A 416 95.49 -33.44 -9.93
N THR A 417 96.66 -34.08 -9.83
CA THR A 417 97.17 -34.66 -8.57
C THR A 417 98.44 -33.97 -8.05
N ILE A 418 98.48 -33.72 -6.73
CA ILE A 418 99.63 -33.21 -5.97
C ILE A 418 99.86 -34.11 -4.74
N THR A 419 101.07 -34.65 -4.57
CA THR A 419 101.45 -35.50 -3.40
C THR A 419 102.53 -34.82 -2.56
N PHE A 420 102.37 -34.83 -1.23
CA PHE A 420 103.26 -34.14 -0.28
C PHE A 420 103.40 -34.90 1.06
N PRO A 421 104.57 -34.85 1.72
CA PRO A 421 104.77 -35.44 3.05
C PRO A 421 104.35 -34.50 4.19
N ILE A 422 103.83 -35.05 5.29
CA ILE A 422 103.42 -34.35 6.52
C ILE A 422 104.16 -34.95 7.71
N LYS A 423 104.81 -34.10 8.52
CA LYS A 423 105.53 -34.55 9.72
C LYS A 423 104.58 -34.64 10.91
N THR A 424 104.57 -35.78 11.59
CA THR A 424 103.83 -36.02 12.84
C THR A 424 104.80 -36.40 13.96
N GLU A 425 104.31 -36.49 15.20
CA GLU A 425 105.12 -36.91 16.35
C GLU A 425 105.59 -38.38 16.24
N LYS A 426 104.93 -39.22 15.44
CA LYS A 426 105.22 -40.65 15.27
C LYS A 426 106.03 -41.00 14.01
N GLY A 427 106.17 -40.08 13.07
CA GLY A 427 106.83 -40.31 11.79
C GLY A 427 106.41 -39.34 10.70
N VAL A 428 106.80 -39.61 9.46
CA VAL A 428 106.33 -38.88 8.27
C VAL A 428 105.19 -39.66 7.64
N ILE A 429 104.05 -39.01 7.45
CA ILE A 429 102.91 -39.55 6.68
C ILE A 429 102.80 -38.82 5.34
N ILE A 430 102.02 -39.37 4.41
CA ILE A 430 101.75 -38.73 3.12
C ILE A 430 100.33 -38.18 3.07
N GLY A 431 100.22 -36.94 2.60
CA GLY A 431 98.98 -36.33 2.11
C GLY A 431 98.99 -36.21 0.59
N SER A 432 97.82 -36.30 -0.04
CA SER A 432 97.66 -35.94 -1.46
C SER A 432 96.38 -35.14 -1.70
N PHE A 433 96.45 -34.15 -2.61
CA PHE A 433 95.30 -33.42 -3.15
C PHE A 433 95.08 -33.82 -4.61
N ASN A 434 93.83 -34.13 -4.97
CA ASN A 434 93.46 -34.69 -6.28
C ASN A 434 92.22 -33.95 -6.81
N ARG A 435 92.40 -32.91 -7.63
CA ARG A 435 91.30 -32.06 -8.13
C ARG A 435 90.63 -32.64 -9.37
N ASP A 436 89.33 -32.90 -9.31
CA ASP A 436 88.52 -33.19 -10.49
C ASP A 436 88.24 -31.90 -11.26
N ILE A 437 88.71 -31.85 -12.50
CA ILE A 437 88.54 -30.67 -13.37
C ILE A 437 87.41 -30.86 -14.40
N THR A 438 86.55 -31.87 -14.20
CA THR A 438 85.42 -32.19 -15.09
C THR A 438 84.32 -31.12 -14.99
N GLU A 439 83.94 -30.70 -13.78
CA GLU A 439 82.88 -29.72 -13.54
C GLU A 439 83.21 -28.31 -14.07
N ARG A 440 84.50 -27.95 -14.18
CA ARG A 440 84.94 -26.71 -14.85
C ARG A 440 84.71 -26.77 -16.36
N LYS A 441 84.89 -27.95 -16.97
CA LYS A 441 84.55 -28.21 -18.37
C LYS A 441 83.02 -28.28 -18.58
N GLU A 442 82.25 -28.57 -17.53
CA GLU A 442 80.78 -28.64 -17.58
C GLU A 442 80.04 -27.35 -17.13
N SER A 443 80.62 -26.51 -16.26
CA SER A 443 80.01 -25.24 -15.81
C SER A 443 79.90 -24.19 -16.92
N GLU A 444 80.83 -24.20 -17.87
CA GLU A 444 80.70 -23.43 -19.13
C GLU A 444 79.45 -23.84 -19.92
N LYS A 445 79.04 -25.12 -19.81
CA LYS A 445 77.82 -25.63 -20.44
C LYS A 445 76.56 -25.24 -19.63
N ALA A 446 76.61 -25.27 -18.30
CA ALA A 446 75.48 -24.94 -17.42
C ALA A 446 75.07 -23.46 -17.43
N LEU A 447 76.04 -22.53 -17.57
CA LEU A 447 75.75 -21.09 -17.71
C LEU A 447 74.82 -20.81 -18.91
N ASN A 448 75.02 -21.55 -20.00
CA ASN A 448 74.24 -21.45 -21.23
C ASN A 448 72.79 -21.95 -21.06
N ASP A 449 72.54 -22.89 -20.13
CA ASP A 449 71.21 -23.45 -19.88
C ASP A 449 70.36 -22.59 -18.92
N SER A 450 70.99 -21.86 -17.98
CA SER A 450 70.30 -20.88 -17.11
C SER A 450 69.76 -19.68 -17.91
N GLU A 451 70.53 -19.17 -18.88
CA GLU A 451 70.09 -18.10 -19.78
C GLU A 451 68.84 -18.49 -20.60
N LYS A 452 68.75 -19.76 -21.03
CA LYS A 452 67.56 -20.28 -21.73
C LYS A 452 66.34 -20.37 -20.83
N ASN A 453 66.50 -20.79 -19.57
CA ASN A 453 65.39 -20.88 -18.62
C ASN A 453 64.82 -19.50 -18.25
N LEU A 454 65.66 -18.49 -18.05
CA LEU A 454 65.21 -17.13 -17.79
C LEU A 454 64.43 -16.54 -18.98
N ARG A 455 64.88 -16.78 -20.21
CA ARG A 455 64.13 -16.43 -21.43
C ARG A 455 62.78 -17.13 -21.51
N MET A 456 62.70 -18.42 -21.16
CA MET A 456 61.44 -19.18 -21.19
C MET A 456 60.39 -18.63 -20.22
N VAL A 457 60.80 -18.13 -19.04
CA VAL A 457 59.87 -17.50 -18.09
C VAL A 457 59.32 -16.20 -18.66
N THR A 458 60.17 -15.31 -19.16
CA THR A 458 59.72 -14.02 -19.72
C THR A 458 58.88 -14.18 -20.99
N ASP A 459 59.16 -15.20 -21.79
CA ASP A 459 58.45 -15.48 -23.05
C ASP A 459 57.04 -16.07 -22.82
N ASN A 460 56.78 -16.68 -21.65
CA ASN A 460 55.49 -17.32 -21.33
C ASN A 460 54.66 -16.58 -20.25
N MET A 461 55.08 -15.38 -19.82
CA MET A 461 54.28 -14.55 -18.89
C MET A 461 53.08 -13.91 -19.61
N VAL A 462 51.91 -13.94 -18.97
CA VAL A 462 50.67 -13.33 -19.50
C VAL A 462 50.70 -11.81 -19.34
N ASP A 463 51.15 -11.32 -18.18
CA ASP A 463 51.33 -9.89 -17.96
C ASP A 463 52.55 -9.38 -18.76
N MET A 464 52.47 -8.15 -19.25
CA MET A 464 53.59 -7.52 -19.95
C MET A 464 54.62 -7.01 -18.94
N VAL A 465 55.89 -7.38 -19.12
CA VAL A 465 57.02 -6.84 -18.36
C VAL A 465 57.78 -5.90 -19.25
N SER A 466 57.93 -4.64 -18.83
CA SER A 466 58.78 -3.67 -19.51
C SER A 466 59.81 -3.07 -18.56
N GLN A 467 60.89 -2.57 -19.13
CA GLN A 467 61.95 -1.87 -18.40
C GLN A 467 62.19 -0.53 -19.06
N THR A 468 62.36 0.53 -18.28
CA THR A 468 62.77 1.84 -18.78
C THR A 468 64.03 2.32 -18.08
N ASP A 469 64.70 3.31 -18.67
CA ASP A 469 65.67 4.13 -17.96
C ASP A 469 65.00 5.18 -17.05
N ILE A 470 65.83 6.02 -16.41
CA ILE A 470 65.37 7.13 -15.55
C ILE A 470 64.63 8.25 -16.28
N HIS A 471 64.70 8.29 -17.62
CA HIS A 471 64.01 9.27 -18.46
C HIS A 471 62.70 8.70 -19.05
N GLY A 472 62.36 7.44 -18.74
CA GLY A 472 61.18 6.77 -19.25
C GLY A 472 61.35 6.20 -20.66
N ILE A 473 62.59 6.06 -21.15
CA ILE A 473 62.88 5.41 -22.43
C ILE A 473 62.83 3.89 -22.24
N ILE A 474 62.04 3.19 -23.05
CA ILE A 474 61.86 1.74 -22.97
C ILE A 474 63.16 1.04 -23.40
N GLN A 475 63.74 0.23 -22.51
CA GLN A 475 64.96 -0.56 -22.74
C GLN A 475 64.67 -2.03 -23.04
N TYR A 476 63.55 -2.53 -22.53
CA TYR A 476 63.12 -3.91 -22.73
C TYR A 476 61.59 -3.99 -22.63
N VAL A 477 61.00 -4.89 -23.41
CA VAL A 477 59.61 -5.30 -23.28
C VAL A 477 59.52 -6.79 -23.59
N SER A 478 58.78 -7.54 -22.77
CA SER A 478 58.56 -8.96 -22.99
C SER A 478 57.75 -9.23 -24.26
N PRO A 479 57.86 -10.42 -24.88
CA PRO A 479 57.07 -10.76 -26.07
C PRO A 479 55.54 -10.66 -25.89
N SER A 480 55.04 -10.82 -24.65
CA SER A 480 53.63 -10.58 -24.31
C SER A 480 53.16 -9.16 -24.59
N GLY A 481 54.07 -8.17 -24.66
CA GLY A 481 53.76 -6.82 -25.09
C GLY A 481 53.17 -6.74 -26.51
N LYS A 482 53.58 -7.64 -27.41
CA LYS A 482 52.98 -7.73 -28.76
C LYS A 482 51.55 -8.23 -28.72
N MET A 483 51.26 -9.24 -27.90
CA MET A 483 49.91 -9.76 -27.74
C MET A 483 48.97 -8.74 -27.08
N LEU A 484 49.50 -7.92 -26.18
CA LEU A 484 48.73 -6.94 -25.40
C LEU A 484 48.55 -5.59 -26.13
N LEU A 485 49.60 -5.06 -26.76
CA LEU A 485 49.61 -3.71 -27.35
C LEU A 485 49.72 -3.70 -28.88
N GLY A 486 49.95 -4.85 -29.52
CA GLY A 486 50.03 -4.98 -30.98
C GLY A 486 51.34 -4.50 -31.60
N TYR A 487 52.23 -3.87 -30.83
CA TYR A 487 53.56 -3.44 -31.29
C TYR A 487 54.56 -4.59 -31.24
N GLU A 488 55.46 -4.66 -32.22
CA GLU A 488 56.64 -5.51 -32.06
C GLU A 488 57.54 -4.91 -30.95
N PRO A 489 58.18 -5.74 -30.08
CA PRO A 489 59.08 -5.23 -29.04
C PRO A 489 60.13 -4.23 -29.53
N GLU A 490 60.66 -4.45 -30.73
CA GLU A 490 61.66 -3.58 -31.36
C GLU A 490 61.13 -2.19 -31.73
N GLU A 491 59.82 -2.04 -31.92
CA GLU A 491 59.18 -0.74 -32.21
C GLU A 491 59.01 0.11 -30.95
N LEU A 492 58.93 -0.54 -29.78
CA LEU A 492 58.81 0.13 -28.49
C LEU A 492 60.17 0.47 -27.89
N ILE A 493 61.17 -0.39 -28.06
CA ILE A 493 62.51 -0.17 -27.50
C ILE A 493 63.14 1.10 -28.08
N GLY A 494 63.66 1.96 -27.19
CA GLY A 494 64.27 3.25 -27.54
C GLY A 494 63.30 4.42 -27.63
N THR A 495 62.00 4.19 -27.46
CA THR A 495 60.97 5.25 -27.47
C THR A 495 60.57 5.66 -26.06
N PRO A 496 60.11 6.91 -25.85
CA PRO A 496 59.55 7.35 -24.58
C PRO A 496 58.21 6.67 -24.28
N ILE A 497 58.07 6.08 -23.09
CA ILE A 497 56.82 5.40 -22.65
C ILE A 497 55.59 6.32 -22.68
N PHE A 498 55.79 7.63 -22.50
CA PHE A 498 54.73 8.64 -22.49
C PHE A 498 54.09 8.87 -23.86
N ASP A 499 54.75 8.53 -24.96
CA ASP A 499 54.21 8.73 -26.32
C ASP A 499 53.02 7.80 -26.62
N TYR A 500 52.82 6.78 -25.79
CA TYR A 500 51.75 5.79 -25.89
C TYR A 500 50.65 5.99 -24.84
N VAL A 501 50.83 6.89 -23.86
CA VAL A 501 49.81 7.18 -22.84
C VAL A 501 48.78 8.16 -23.39
N HIS A 502 47.50 7.94 -23.12
CA HIS A 502 46.43 8.87 -23.51
C HIS A 502 46.65 10.26 -22.90
N PHE A 503 46.36 11.31 -23.67
CA PHE A 503 46.63 12.70 -23.28
C PHE A 503 46.05 13.07 -21.90
N ASP A 504 44.81 12.64 -21.62
CA ASP A 504 44.13 12.92 -20.35
C ASP A 504 44.83 12.28 -19.13
N ASN A 505 45.62 11.22 -19.33
CA ASN A 505 46.35 10.55 -18.24
C ASN A 505 47.79 11.09 -18.06
N LEU A 506 48.34 11.85 -19.01
CA LEU A 506 49.77 12.21 -19.03
C LEU A 506 50.24 12.97 -17.78
N TYR A 507 49.41 13.89 -17.26
CA TYR A 507 49.77 14.68 -16.09
C TYR A 507 49.86 13.81 -14.82
N GLU A 508 48.84 12.97 -14.60
CA GLU A 508 48.75 12.09 -13.43
C GLU A 508 49.84 11.02 -13.44
N VAL A 509 50.15 10.46 -14.62
CA VAL A 509 51.23 9.47 -14.74
C VAL A 509 52.58 10.09 -14.44
N LYS A 510 52.88 11.27 -14.97
CA LYS A 510 54.16 11.97 -14.70
C LYS A 510 54.32 12.31 -13.22
N SER A 511 53.29 12.87 -12.59
CA SER A 511 53.35 13.21 -11.16
C SER A 511 53.51 11.97 -10.29
N THR A 512 52.80 10.88 -10.60
CA THR A 512 52.89 9.61 -9.85
C THR A 512 54.29 9.01 -9.97
N ILE A 513 54.88 9.04 -11.16
CA ILE A 513 56.26 8.56 -11.36
C ILE A 513 57.24 9.41 -10.55
N GLU A 514 57.16 10.75 -10.60
CA GLU A 514 58.01 11.64 -9.81
C GLU A 514 57.92 11.36 -8.30
N ILE A 515 56.71 11.15 -7.77
CA ILE A 515 56.49 10.81 -6.36
C ILE A 515 57.09 9.44 -6.03
N SER A 516 56.89 8.43 -6.88
CA SER A 516 57.44 7.08 -6.66
C SER A 516 58.98 7.07 -6.61
N PHE A 517 59.64 7.94 -7.38
CA PHE A 517 61.09 8.14 -7.34
C PHE A 517 61.57 8.81 -6.04
N ILE A 518 60.82 9.77 -5.51
CA ILE A 518 61.15 10.46 -4.25
C ILE A 518 60.94 9.52 -3.06
N GLU A 519 59.84 8.78 -3.04
CA GLU A 519 59.44 7.94 -1.89
C GLU A 519 60.07 6.53 -1.91
N MET A 520 60.74 6.16 -3.02
CA MET A 520 61.34 4.84 -3.26
C MET A 520 60.37 3.68 -3.00
N ARG A 521 59.12 3.83 -3.42
CA ARG A 521 58.07 2.81 -3.29
C ARG A 521 57.35 2.57 -4.60
N PRO A 522 57.00 1.32 -4.92
CA PRO A 522 56.21 1.03 -6.10
C PRO A 522 54.80 1.56 -5.92
N GLU A 523 54.36 2.37 -6.88
CA GLU A 523 52.98 2.84 -6.97
C GLU A 523 52.22 2.08 -8.06
N ARG A 524 50.92 1.91 -7.82
CA ARG A 524 50.01 1.29 -8.78
C ARG A 524 49.22 2.37 -9.48
N MET A 525 49.16 2.30 -10.81
CA MET A 525 48.41 3.24 -11.63
C MET A 525 47.54 2.53 -12.65
N GLU A 526 46.42 3.13 -13.01
CA GLU A 526 45.53 2.66 -14.08
C GLU A 526 45.55 3.69 -15.20
N VAL A 527 46.01 3.28 -16.37
CA VAL A 527 46.32 4.22 -17.46
C VAL A 527 45.80 3.70 -18.79
N GLN A 528 45.38 4.62 -19.66
CA GLN A 528 45.05 4.27 -21.03
C GLN A 528 46.30 4.30 -21.90
N PHE A 529 46.59 3.16 -22.51
CA PHE A 529 47.74 2.95 -23.38
C PHE A 529 47.26 2.73 -24.82
N ARG A 530 47.92 3.37 -25.79
CA ARG A 530 47.58 3.27 -27.20
C ARG A 530 48.04 1.90 -27.72
N HIS A 531 47.15 1.22 -28.41
CA HIS A 531 47.42 -0.01 -29.16
C HIS A 531 47.90 0.34 -30.58
N ALA A 532 48.60 -0.58 -31.25
CA ALA A 532 49.23 -0.34 -32.56
C ALA A 532 48.24 0.06 -33.69
N ASP A 533 46.98 -0.37 -33.61
CA ASP A 533 45.90 0.02 -34.54
C ASP A 533 45.25 1.39 -34.22
N GLY A 534 45.69 2.05 -33.13
CA GLY A 534 45.28 3.39 -32.73
C GLY A 534 44.19 3.47 -31.66
N HIS A 535 43.57 2.36 -31.22
CA HIS A 535 42.64 2.40 -30.08
C HIS A 535 43.39 2.43 -28.74
N TYR A 536 42.67 2.67 -27.63
CA TYR A 536 43.27 2.71 -26.29
C TYR A 536 42.78 1.55 -25.41
N ILE A 537 43.71 0.93 -24.68
CA ILE A 537 43.51 -0.19 -23.76
C ILE A 537 43.80 0.30 -22.34
N TRP A 538 43.03 -0.15 -21.35
CA TRP A 538 43.30 0.17 -19.95
C TRP A 538 44.31 -0.81 -19.35
N LEU A 539 45.42 -0.29 -18.86
CA LEU A 539 46.45 -1.07 -18.17
C LEU A 539 46.53 -0.69 -16.69
N GLU A 540 46.58 -1.69 -15.81
CA GLU A 540 47.09 -1.54 -14.45
C GLU A 540 48.61 -1.75 -14.48
N ILE A 541 49.38 -0.72 -14.10
CA ILE A 541 50.83 -0.72 -14.14
C ILE A 541 51.38 -0.61 -12.72
N VAL A 542 52.33 -1.49 -12.38
CA VAL A 542 53.10 -1.44 -11.13
C VAL A 542 54.59 -1.34 -11.48
N GLY A 543 55.23 -0.24 -11.06
CA GLY A 543 56.65 0.03 -11.35
C GLY A 543 57.55 -0.14 -10.13
N ASN A 544 58.65 -0.88 -10.27
CA ASN A 544 59.70 -0.99 -9.25
C ASN A 544 61.02 -0.39 -9.76
N ILE A 545 61.60 0.52 -9.00
CA ILE A 545 62.89 1.15 -9.34
C ILE A 545 64.04 0.20 -9.00
N PHE A 546 65.00 0.07 -9.91
CA PHE A 546 66.23 -0.69 -9.67
C PHE A 546 67.46 0.21 -9.74
N PHE A 547 68.49 -0.16 -9.00
CA PHE A 547 69.67 0.66 -8.75
C PHE A 547 70.93 0.01 -9.33
N ASP A 548 71.94 0.83 -9.63
CA ASP A 548 73.29 0.35 -9.95
C ASP A 548 74.05 -0.10 -8.69
N GLU A 549 75.25 -0.66 -8.88
CA GLU A 549 76.14 -1.08 -7.77
C GLU A 549 76.52 0.07 -6.82
N LYS A 550 76.35 1.32 -7.25
CA LYS A 550 76.61 2.54 -6.47
C LYS A 550 75.33 3.14 -5.86
N HIS A 551 74.23 2.39 -5.87
CA HIS A 551 72.92 2.75 -5.32
C HIS A 551 72.27 3.98 -5.98
N ARG A 552 72.60 4.25 -7.25
CA ARG A 552 71.92 5.28 -8.05
C ARG A 552 70.82 4.63 -8.87
N ALA A 553 69.67 5.28 -8.96
CA ALA A 553 68.56 4.78 -9.77
C ALA A 553 68.99 4.63 -11.23
N LYS A 554 68.80 3.43 -11.79
CA LYS A 554 69.17 3.12 -13.18
C LYS A 554 67.95 3.10 -14.10
N GLY A 555 66.78 2.82 -13.54
CA GLY A 555 65.53 2.72 -14.28
C GLY A 555 64.43 2.08 -13.45
N ALA A 556 63.34 1.69 -14.10
CA ALA A 556 62.23 0.99 -13.47
C ALA A 556 61.81 -0.24 -14.29
N VAL A 557 61.37 -1.28 -13.60
CA VAL A 557 60.72 -2.47 -14.17
C VAL A 557 59.23 -2.37 -13.89
N PHE A 558 58.42 -2.46 -14.93
CA PHE A 558 56.97 -2.36 -14.87
C PHE A 558 56.33 -3.72 -15.17
N GLY A 559 55.39 -4.11 -14.32
CA GLY A 559 54.41 -5.14 -14.64
C GLY A 559 53.11 -4.46 -15.07
N SER A 560 52.61 -4.80 -16.25
CA SER A 560 51.42 -4.20 -16.85
C SER A 560 50.37 -5.27 -17.16
N ARG A 561 49.15 -5.07 -16.66
CA ARG A 561 48.02 -5.98 -16.83
C ARG A 561 46.83 -5.30 -17.50
N ASP A 562 46.20 -5.98 -18.45
CA ASP A 562 44.95 -5.52 -19.05
C ASP A 562 43.79 -5.52 -18.04
N ILE A 563 43.15 -4.38 -17.85
CA ILE A 563 41.95 -4.21 -17.03
C ILE A 563 40.77 -3.65 -17.84
N SER A 564 40.84 -3.70 -19.18
CA SER A 564 39.83 -3.12 -20.08
C SER A 564 38.44 -3.67 -19.85
N GLU A 565 38.28 -4.98 -19.69
CA GLU A 565 36.99 -5.62 -19.37
C GLU A 565 36.45 -5.17 -18.01
N ARG A 566 37.32 -5.03 -17.01
CA ARG A 566 36.95 -4.52 -15.68
C ARG A 566 36.46 -3.08 -15.77
N LYS A 567 37.14 -2.24 -16.55
CA LYS A 567 36.78 -0.83 -16.75
C LYS A 567 35.48 -0.65 -17.53
N LYS A 568 35.24 -1.47 -18.56
CA LYS A 568 33.95 -1.50 -19.27
C LYS A 568 32.80 -1.83 -18.31
N ALA A 569 32.95 -2.86 -17.47
CA ALA A 569 31.95 -3.22 -16.47
C ALA A 569 31.73 -2.12 -15.42
N GLU A 570 32.81 -1.52 -14.88
CA GLU A 570 32.72 -0.40 -13.93
C GLU A 570 31.96 0.80 -14.53
N ASN A 571 32.27 1.16 -15.78
CA ASN A 571 31.60 2.26 -16.48
C ASN A 571 30.13 1.95 -16.77
N GLN A 572 29.81 0.72 -17.19
CA GLN A 572 28.43 0.29 -17.41
C GLN A 572 27.61 0.34 -16.11
N ILE A 573 28.17 -0.09 -14.99
CA ILE A 573 27.52 0.01 -13.67
C ILE A 573 27.29 1.47 -13.28
N LYS A 574 28.27 2.36 -13.48
CA LYS A 574 28.11 3.80 -13.20
C LYS A 574 27.01 4.44 -14.07
N LEU A 575 26.93 4.03 -15.33
CA LEU A 575 25.90 4.48 -16.26
C LEU A 575 24.50 4.01 -15.81
N GLN A 576 24.34 2.72 -15.54
CA GLN A 576 23.08 2.15 -15.02
C GLN A 576 22.65 2.80 -13.71
N TYR A 577 23.59 3.05 -12.79
CA TYR A 577 23.31 3.75 -11.54
C TYR A 577 22.82 5.19 -11.76
N SER A 578 23.41 5.92 -12.72
CA SER A 578 23.00 7.27 -13.07
C SER A 578 21.60 7.31 -13.69
N VAL A 579 21.28 6.37 -14.59
CA VAL A 579 19.94 6.18 -15.16
C VAL A 579 18.92 5.86 -14.07
N LEU A 580 19.22 4.92 -13.17
CA LEU A 580 18.34 4.53 -12.07
C LEU A 580 18.04 5.72 -11.13
N ASN A 581 19.05 6.53 -10.81
CA ASN A 581 18.86 7.74 -10.02
C ASN A 581 18.00 8.78 -10.77
N GLY A 582 18.17 8.90 -12.08
CA GLY A 582 17.31 9.71 -12.94
C GLY A 582 15.84 9.28 -12.85
N ILE A 583 15.57 7.99 -13.05
CA ILE A 583 14.22 7.40 -12.94
C ILE A 583 13.60 7.68 -11.57
N ASN A 584 14.35 7.44 -10.49
CA ASN A 584 13.87 7.70 -9.12
C ASN A 584 13.56 9.19 -8.89
N LYS A 585 14.39 10.09 -9.44
CA LYS A 585 14.16 11.53 -9.34
C LYS A 585 12.88 11.94 -10.07
N ILE A 586 12.62 11.39 -11.26
CA ILE A 586 11.39 11.62 -12.02
C ILE A 586 10.19 11.24 -11.16
N PHE A 587 10.08 9.99 -10.71
CA PHE A 587 8.93 9.56 -9.92
C PHE A 587 8.73 10.38 -8.64
N ARG A 588 9.81 10.70 -7.92
CA ARG A 588 9.73 11.46 -6.67
C ARG A 588 9.19 12.87 -6.88
N GLU A 589 9.69 13.59 -7.88
CA GLU A 589 9.24 14.96 -8.17
C GLU A 589 7.85 14.97 -8.83
N SER A 590 7.52 13.98 -9.67
CA SER A 590 6.18 13.83 -10.26
C SER A 590 5.07 13.56 -9.24
N LEU A 591 5.38 12.95 -8.08
CA LEU A 591 4.39 12.76 -7.01
C LEU A 591 3.90 14.07 -6.39
N THR A 592 4.76 15.10 -6.40
CA THR A 592 4.48 16.42 -5.84
C THR A 592 3.95 17.42 -6.87
N SER A 593 4.00 17.08 -8.16
CA SER A 593 3.49 17.94 -9.24
C SER A 593 1.97 18.12 -9.15
N GLU A 594 1.52 19.32 -9.50
CA GLU A 594 0.11 19.71 -9.56
C GLU A 594 -0.44 19.71 -10.98
N THR A 595 0.43 19.79 -11.99
CA THR A 595 0.04 19.76 -13.41
C THR A 595 0.84 18.73 -14.21
N GLU A 596 0.33 18.40 -15.38
CA GLU A 596 0.97 17.43 -16.28
C GLU A 596 2.25 17.99 -16.90
N GLU A 597 2.26 19.31 -17.14
CA GLU A 597 3.43 20.04 -17.65
C GLU A 597 4.61 19.97 -16.67
N GLU A 598 4.34 20.07 -15.37
CA GLU A 598 5.38 19.92 -14.34
C GLU A 598 6.00 18.51 -14.35
N VAL A 599 5.17 17.48 -14.55
CA VAL A 599 5.64 16.08 -14.64
C VAL A 599 6.55 15.89 -15.86
N ALA A 600 6.14 16.41 -17.03
CA ALA A 600 6.94 16.34 -18.25
C ALA A 600 8.25 17.14 -18.13
N ASP A 601 8.21 18.35 -17.56
CA ASP A 601 9.40 19.21 -17.36
C ASP A 601 10.43 18.55 -16.44
N VAL A 602 10.00 17.85 -15.38
CA VAL A 602 10.91 17.01 -14.57
C VAL A 602 11.61 15.95 -15.42
N GLY A 603 10.86 15.23 -16.25
CA GLY A 603 11.39 14.20 -17.15
C GLY A 603 12.46 14.74 -18.10
N ILE A 604 12.17 15.88 -18.74
CA ILE A 604 13.08 16.52 -19.70
C ILE A 604 14.35 17.02 -18.99
N ARG A 605 14.24 17.67 -17.84
CA ARG A 605 15.43 18.16 -17.11
C ARG A 605 16.37 17.03 -16.69
N VAL A 606 15.81 15.89 -16.28
CA VAL A 606 16.62 14.72 -15.92
C VAL A 606 17.35 14.17 -17.15
N ALA A 607 16.65 14.09 -18.28
CA ALA A 607 17.24 13.70 -19.56
C ALA A 607 18.36 14.66 -20.01
N GLU A 608 18.12 15.97 -19.97
CA GLU A 608 19.11 17.02 -20.26
C GLU A 608 20.37 16.86 -19.39
N GLN A 609 20.18 16.67 -18.09
CA GLN A 609 21.29 16.58 -17.12
C GLN A 609 22.15 15.32 -17.34
N LEU A 610 21.53 14.17 -17.62
CA LEU A 610 22.24 12.91 -17.79
C LEU A 610 22.99 12.84 -19.14
N VAL A 611 22.39 13.38 -20.21
CA VAL A 611 23.00 13.39 -21.54
C VAL A 611 23.96 14.57 -21.74
N GLY A 612 23.79 15.64 -20.98
CA GLY A 612 24.57 16.88 -21.13
C GLY A 612 24.08 17.76 -22.28
N SER A 613 22.78 17.74 -22.55
CA SER A 613 22.12 18.57 -23.56
C SER A 613 21.67 19.91 -22.96
N GLU A 614 21.70 20.97 -23.77
CA GLU A 614 21.36 22.32 -23.30
C GLU A 614 19.85 22.59 -23.27
N MET A 615 19.07 21.88 -24.09
CA MET A 615 17.63 22.05 -24.17
C MET A 615 16.94 20.75 -24.61
N GLY A 616 15.66 20.65 -24.30
CA GLY A 616 14.81 19.55 -24.74
C GLY A 616 13.32 19.83 -24.62
N PHE A 617 12.53 18.97 -25.25
CA PHE A 617 11.08 18.99 -25.16
C PHE A 617 10.50 17.57 -25.26
N ILE A 618 9.29 17.40 -24.73
CA ILE A 618 8.44 16.25 -24.99
C ILE A 618 7.25 16.73 -25.82
N ALA A 619 6.87 15.96 -26.82
CA ALA A 619 5.70 16.24 -27.63
C ALA A 619 4.80 15.01 -27.72
N GLU A 620 3.50 15.20 -27.57
CA GLU A 620 2.51 14.14 -27.79
C GLU A 620 2.11 14.06 -29.26
N ILE A 621 1.74 12.87 -29.73
CA ILE A 621 1.20 12.66 -31.07
C ILE A 621 -0.32 12.53 -30.97
N ASN A 622 -1.04 13.39 -31.68
CA ASN A 622 -2.49 13.33 -31.80
C ASN A 622 -2.94 12.20 -32.74
N ASP A 623 -4.22 11.85 -32.71
CA ASP A 623 -4.79 10.77 -33.54
C ASP A 623 -4.58 10.97 -35.06
N ASP A 624 -4.39 12.21 -35.51
CA ASP A 624 -4.08 12.57 -36.89
C ASP A 624 -2.59 12.37 -37.28
N GLY A 625 -1.78 11.83 -36.37
CA GLY A 625 -0.33 11.64 -36.56
C GLY A 625 0.48 12.95 -36.53
N GLN A 626 -0.13 14.05 -36.05
CA GLN A 626 0.53 15.35 -35.88
C GLN A 626 1.01 15.55 -34.43
N LEU A 627 2.04 16.38 -34.23
CA LEU A 627 2.48 16.76 -32.89
C LEU A 627 1.42 17.69 -32.26
N GLY A 628 0.84 17.22 -31.17
CA GLY A 628 -0.15 17.91 -30.37
C GLY A 628 0.48 18.79 -29.30
N ASN A 629 0.30 18.43 -28.03
CA ASN A 629 0.82 19.21 -26.92
C ASN A 629 2.35 19.09 -26.85
N ILE A 630 3.06 20.21 -26.96
CA ILE A 630 4.52 20.28 -26.85
C ILE A 630 4.89 20.94 -25.54
N ILE A 631 5.55 20.19 -24.67
CA ILE A 631 6.02 20.64 -23.35
C ILE A 631 7.53 20.79 -23.42
N MET A 632 8.00 22.02 -23.26
CA MET A 632 9.43 22.35 -23.24
C MET A 632 9.98 22.34 -21.82
N SER A 633 11.26 22.03 -21.65
CA SER A 633 11.90 22.18 -20.35
C SER A 633 11.95 23.65 -19.91
N SER A 634 12.02 23.85 -18.60
CA SER A 634 12.33 25.15 -18.00
C SER A 634 13.70 25.72 -18.45
N SER A 635 14.66 24.86 -18.80
CA SER A 635 15.95 25.24 -19.40
C SER A 635 15.75 25.86 -20.79
N ALA A 636 14.97 25.20 -21.65
CA ALA A 636 14.59 25.70 -22.97
C ALA A 636 13.81 27.01 -22.85
N GLY A 637 12.83 27.11 -21.94
CA GLY A 637 12.04 28.33 -21.72
C GLY A 637 12.89 29.58 -21.45
N LYS A 638 13.95 29.46 -20.63
CA LYS A 638 14.88 30.57 -20.35
C LYS A 638 15.70 31.01 -21.58
N LEU A 639 16.07 30.06 -22.44
CA LEU A 639 16.78 30.32 -23.71
C LEU A 639 15.88 31.08 -24.71
N TYR A 640 14.57 30.79 -24.73
CA TYR A 640 13.62 31.52 -25.56
C TYR A 640 13.31 32.94 -25.06
N GLU A 641 13.27 33.14 -23.73
CA GLU A 641 13.09 34.47 -23.12
C GLU A 641 14.27 35.41 -23.42
N THR A 642 15.50 34.88 -23.43
CA THR A 642 16.71 35.65 -23.74
C THR A 642 16.82 36.05 -25.23
N HIS A 643 16.15 35.34 -26.13
CA HIS A 643 16.11 35.63 -27.58
C HIS A 643 14.91 36.51 -28.00
N GLN A 644 14.20 37.15 -27.05
CA GLN A 644 13.00 37.99 -27.29
C GLN A 644 11.85 37.30 -28.05
N SER A 645 11.82 35.96 -28.09
CA SER A 645 10.74 35.24 -28.75
C SER A 645 9.50 35.18 -27.83
N LYS A 646 8.31 35.47 -28.35
CA LYS A 646 7.03 35.39 -27.61
C LYS A 646 6.48 33.96 -27.49
N ILE A 647 7.35 32.95 -27.46
CA ILE A 647 6.94 31.55 -27.49
C ILE A 647 6.67 31.10 -26.03
N HIS A 648 5.40 31.05 -25.65
CA HIS A 648 4.98 30.54 -24.33
C HIS A 648 5.31 29.04 -24.19
N LYS A 649 5.45 28.58 -22.93
CA LYS A 649 5.83 27.21 -22.49
C LYS A 649 5.02 26.03 -23.07
N SER A 650 4.03 26.28 -23.90
CA SER A 650 3.21 25.29 -24.60
C SER A 650 2.91 25.81 -26.01
N ILE A 651 3.46 25.14 -27.03
CA ILE A 651 3.13 25.39 -28.43
C ILE A 651 2.08 24.33 -28.83
N THR A 652 0.89 24.77 -29.27
CA THR A 652 -0.22 23.88 -29.61
C THR A 652 -0.16 23.31 -31.03
N SER A 653 0.81 23.71 -31.86
CA SER A 653 1.09 23.05 -33.14
C SER A 653 2.43 23.49 -33.72
N MET A 654 3.26 22.52 -34.12
CA MET A 654 4.47 22.75 -34.90
C MET A 654 4.41 21.88 -36.16
N LYS A 655 4.71 22.44 -37.33
CA LYS A 655 4.80 21.62 -38.56
C LYS A 655 5.95 20.63 -38.38
N ILE A 656 5.64 19.33 -38.38
CA ILE A 656 6.65 18.28 -38.21
C ILE A 656 7.68 18.39 -39.34
N ASN A 657 8.93 18.70 -38.99
CA ASN A 657 10.06 18.67 -39.93
C ASN A 657 10.30 17.22 -40.41
N SER A 658 10.87 17.04 -41.59
CA SER A 658 11.21 15.75 -42.22
C SER A 658 11.87 14.76 -41.25
N TYR A 659 12.78 15.24 -40.39
CA TYR A 659 13.50 14.38 -39.44
C TYR A 659 12.63 13.84 -38.29
N LEU A 660 11.76 14.65 -37.71
CA LEU A 660 10.83 14.19 -36.66
C LEU A 660 9.77 13.23 -37.25
N LYS A 661 9.34 13.46 -38.51
CA LYS A 661 8.48 12.50 -39.23
C LYS A 661 9.16 11.16 -39.42
N LYS A 662 10.47 11.16 -39.71
CA LYS A 662 11.25 9.94 -39.89
C LYS A 662 11.27 9.11 -38.60
N ALA A 663 11.57 9.73 -37.46
CA ALA A 663 11.56 9.04 -36.16
C ALA A 663 10.18 8.48 -35.79
N ILE A 664 9.09 9.19 -36.10
CA ILE A 664 7.72 8.69 -35.88
C ILE A 664 7.40 7.51 -36.81
N LYS A 665 7.74 7.61 -38.10
CA LYS A 665 7.37 6.62 -39.11
C LYS A 665 8.18 5.33 -39.00
N GLU A 666 9.48 5.44 -38.71
CA GLU A 666 10.39 4.30 -38.56
C GLU A 666 10.35 3.73 -37.14
N GLU A 667 9.74 4.46 -36.19
CA GLU A 667 9.68 4.11 -34.77
C GLU A 667 11.04 3.82 -34.13
N GLU A 668 12.09 4.41 -34.69
CA GLU A 668 13.48 4.28 -34.25
C GLU A 668 14.05 5.63 -33.78
N PRO A 669 14.97 5.61 -32.79
CA PRO A 669 15.72 6.80 -32.39
C PRO A 669 16.52 7.41 -33.55
N LEU A 670 16.67 8.74 -33.53
CA LEU A 670 17.41 9.48 -34.55
C LEU A 670 18.44 10.41 -33.90
N ILE A 671 19.71 10.25 -34.28
CA ILE A 671 20.81 11.16 -33.94
C ILE A 671 21.20 11.98 -35.16
N ILE A 672 21.29 13.30 -34.99
CA ILE A 672 21.90 14.21 -35.97
C ILE A 672 22.92 15.09 -35.24
N ASN A 673 24.20 14.90 -35.55
CA ASN A 673 25.31 15.62 -34.92
C ASN A 673 25.80 16.84 -35.71
N ASP A 674 25.40 16.95 -36.97
CA ASP A 674 25.75 18.07 -37.84
C ASP A 674 24.51 18.54 -38.61
N LEU A 675 23.81 19.55 -38.08
CA LEU A 675 22.78 20.27 -38.82
C LEU A 675 23.40 21.39 -39.65
N ASN A 676 23.69 21.09 -40.92
CA ASN A 676 23.95 22.10 -41.94
C ASN A 676 22.64 22.83 -42.33
N TYR A 677 22.20 23.73 -41.46
CA TYR A 677 21.36 24.91 -41.70
C TYR A 677 20.17 24.80 -42.67
N ASP A 678 19.35 23.75 -42.61
CA ASP A 678 18.00 23.82 -43.17
C ASP A 678 17.02 24.35 -42.11
N LYS A 679 16.74 25.66 -42.18
CA LYS A 679 15.77 26.39 -41.33
C LYS A 679 14.31 25.97 -41.58
N ASN A 680 14.03 25.08 -42.53
CA ASN A 680 12.67 24.70 -42.90
C ASN A 680 11.98 23.88 -41.79
N GLY A 681 11.31 24.59 -40.87
CA GLY A 681 10.38 24.00 -39.90
C GLY A 681 10.47 24.54 -38.48
N LEU A 682 11.50 25.33 -38.12
CA LEU A 682 11.59 25.96 -36.79
C LEU A 682 10.82 27.31 -36.77
N PRO A 683 10.11 27.67 -35.69
CA PRO A 683 9.39 28.94 -35.59
C PRO A 683 10.35 30.14 -35.60
N GLU A 684 9.86 31.30 -36.03
CA GLU A 684 10.62 32.55 -35.99
C GLU A 684 11.02 32.88 -34.53
N GLY A 685 12.32 33.08 -34.28
CA GLY A 685 12.88 33.32 -32.93
C GLY A 685 13.36 32.07 -32.18
N HIS A 686 13.39 30.88 -32.81
CA HIS A 686 13.93 29.66 -32.21
C HIS A 686 15.46 29.74 -32.03
N PRO A 687 16.03 29.31 -30.87
CA PRO A 687 17.49 29.25 -30.66
C PRO A 687 18.15 28.30 -31.67
N LEU A 688 19.41 28.55 -32.01
CA LEU A 688 20.12 27.75 -33.01
C LEU A 688 20.24 26.27 -32.54
N VAL A 689 19.87 25.32 -33.40
CA VAL A 689 20.00 23.88 -33.14
C VAL A 689 21.09 23.31 -34.04
N ASN A 690 22.20 22.86 -33.46
CA ASN A 690 23.35 22.33 -34.18
C ASN A 690 23.39 20.80 -34.19
N SER A 691 22.82 20.19 -33.15
CA SER A 691 22.70 18.74 -33.01
C SER A 691 21.41 18.42 -32.26
N PHE A 692 20.79 17.27 -32.56
CA PHE A 692 19.68 16.76 -31.76
C PHE A 692 19.64 15.23 -31.70
N LEU A 693 19.03 14.75 -30.63
CA LEU A 693 18.65 13.37 -30.38
C LEU A 693 17.13 13.33 -30.24
N CYS A 694 16.47 12.48 -31.02
CA CYS A 694 15.03 12.26 -30.96
C CYS A 694 14.76 10.79 -30.63
N VAL A 695 13.95 10.53 -29.61
CA VAL A 695 13.55 9.18 -29.20
C VAL A 695 12.02 9.08 -29.15
N PRO A 696 11.41 8.10 -29.86
CA PRO A 696 9.99 7.80 -29.76
C PRO A 696 9.56 7.37 -28.36
N LEU A 697 8.50 7.99 -27.84
CA LEU A 697 7.84 7.56 -26.60
C LEU A 697 6.80 6.49 -26.95
N LYS A 698 7.04 5.24 -26.54
CA LYS A 698 6.17 4.09 -26.84
C LYS A 698 5.37 3.64 -25.62
N GLN A 699 4.08 3.38 -25.81
CA GLN A 699 3.22 2.70 -24.83
C GLN A 699 2.67 1.43 -25.48
N GLY A 700 3.24 0.27 -25.12
CA GLY A 700 3.07 -0.96 -25.89
C GLY A 700 3.66 -0.81 -27.30
N ASP A 701 2.93 -1.26 -28.32
CA ASP A 701 3.36 -1.18 -29.73
C ASP A 701 3.01 0.17 -30.40
N LYS A 702 2.50 1.16 -29.65
CA LYS A 702 2.08 2.46 -30.19
C LYS A 702 3.03 3.57 -29.78
N VAL A 703 3.54 4.33 -30.75
CA VAL A 703 4.21 5.61 -30.49
C VAL A 703 3.17 6.66 -30.08
N ILE A 704 3.29 7.17 -28.86
CA ILE A 704 2.37 8.16 -28.27
C ILE A 704 2.97 9.58 -28.23
N GLY A 705 4.29 9.69 -28.48
CA GLY A 705 4.99 10.97 -28.41
C GLY A 705 6.45 10.86 -28.83
N LEU A 706 7.19 11.95 -28.63
CA LEU A 706 8.63 12.05 -28.83
C LEU A 706 9.24 12.78 -27.63
N ILE A 707 10.44 12.36 -27.24
CA ILE A 707 11.36 13.18 -26.46
C ILE A 707 12.51 13.62 -27.37
N VAL A 708 12.82 14.91 -27.32
CA VAL A 708 13.87 15.52 -28.15
C VAL A 708 14.81 16.30 -27.26
N LEU A 709 16.11 16.05 -27.42
CA LEU A 709 17.19 16.80 -26.81
C LEU A 709 18.02 17.48 -27.88
N ALA A 710 18.51 18.68 -27.63
CA ALA A 710 19.30 19.45 -28.58
C ALA A 710 20.54 20.09 -27.95
N ASN A 711 21.53 20.36 -28.80
CA ASN A 711 22.78 21.06 -28.49
C ASN A 711 23.58 20.42 -27.35
N LYS A 712 23.93 19.14 -27.49
CA LYS A 712 24.96 18.55 -26.63
C LYS A 712 26.33 19.14 -27.01
N LYS A 713 27.17 19.47 -26.01
CA LYS A 713 28.51 20.04 -26.25
C LYS A 713 29.44 19.15 -27.09
N ARG A 714 29.19 17.85 -27.05
CA ARG A 714 29.83 16.81 -27.87
C ARG A 714 28.78 16.14 -28.74
N ASN A 715 29.21 15.33 -29.70
CA ASN A 715 28.32 14.50 -30.50
C ASN A 715 27.49 13.57 -29.62
N TYR A 716 26.21 13.41 -29.96
CA TYR A 716 25.37 12.35 -29.43
C TYR A 716 25.88 10.98 -29.90
N SER A 717 25.81 9.99 -29.01
CA SER A 717 26.25 8.61 -29.22
C SER A 717 25.09 7.62 -29.02
N LEU A 718 25.33 6.34 -29.36
CA LEU A 718 24.37 5.27 -29.09
C LEU A 718 24.06 5.10 -27.59
N GLU A 719 25.04 5.37 -26.72
CA GLU A 719 24.83 5.36 -25.26
C GLU A 719 23.79 6.40 -24.83
N ASP A 720 23.69 7.55 -25.51
CA ASP A 720 22.67 8.56 -25.20
C ASP A 720 21.27 8.07 -25.55
N ILE A 721 21.11 7.27 -26.61
CA ILE A 721 19.84 6.62 -26.94
C ILE A 721 19.44 5.68 -25.80
N GLU A 722 20.35 4.81 -25.34
CA GLU A 722 20.06 3.85 -24.27
C GLU A 722 19.60 4.55 -22.96
N ILE A 723 20.24 5.68 -22.61
CA ILE A 723 19.84 6.51 -21.47
C ILE A 723 18.42 7.03 -21.66
N ILE A 724 18.13 7.64 -22.83
CA ILE A 724 16.83 8.28 -23.07
C ILE A 724 15.71 7.27 -23.24
N GLU A 725 15.94 6.14 -23.88
CA GLU A 725 14.98 5.04 -23.93
C GLU A 725 14.65 4.53 -22.53
N SER A 726 15.64 4.36 -21.67
CA SER A 726 15.41 3.95 -20.28
C SER A 726 14.59 4.99 -19.49
N LEU A 727 14.87 6.28 -19.66
CA LEU A 727 14.12 7.36 -19.03
C LEU A 727 12.71 7.51 -19.63
N SER A 728 12.54 7.23 -20.93
CA SER A 728 11.27 7.40 -21.64
C SER A 728 10.15 6.60 -20.98
N VAL A 729 10.44 5.35 -20.57
CA VAL A 729 9.49 4.49 -19.86
C VAL A 729 9.05 5.13 -18.55
N ALA A 730 9.99 5.64 -17.75
CA ALA A 730 9.69 6.29 -16.48
C ALA A 730 8.85 7.57 -16.65
N ILE A 731 9.14 8.36 -17.69
CA ILE A 731 8.40 9.59 -18.02
C ILE A 731 6.95 9.25 -18.42
N ILE A 732 6.76 8.24 -19.28
CA ILE A 732 5.42 7.79 -19.71
C ILE A 732 4.62 7.26 -18.52
N GLU A 733 5.23 6.45 -17.66
CA GLU A 733 4.60 5.93 -16.45
C GLU A 733 4.22 7.05 -15.48
N ALA A 734 5.09 8.05 -15.29
CA ALA A 734 4.79 9.21 -14.44
C ALA A 734 3.61 10.03 -14.99
N LEU A 735 3.59 10.32 -16.29
CA LEU A 735 2.49 11.04 -16.96
C LEU A 735 1.17 10.25 -16.89
N THR A 736 1.22 8.96 -17.18
CA THR A 736 0.03 8.07 -17.13
C THR A 736 -0.50 7.93 -15.71
N GLY A 737 0.38 7.78 -14.72
CA GLY A 737 0.05 7.73 -13.31
C GLY A 737 -0.62 9.02 -12.83
N PHE A 738 -0.08 10.17 -13.23
CA PHE A 738 -0.65 11.48 -12.92
C PHE A 738 -2.07 11.65 -13.52
N ARG A 739 -2.24 11.33 -14.80
CA ARG A 739 -3.54 11.34 -15.50
C ARG A 739 -4.57 10.46 -14.79
N SER A 740 -4.17 9.24 -14.42
CA SER A 740 -5.02 8.27 -13.72
C SER A 740 -5.45 8.76 -12.33
N LYS A 741 -4.52 9.33 -11.56
CA LYS A 741 -4.78 9.94 -10.24
C LYS A 741 -5.81 11.07 -10.34
N ASN A 742 -5.65 11.97 -11.32
CA ASN A 742 -6.58 13.08 -11.52
C ASN A 742 -7.97 12.62 -11.97
N LYS A 743 -8.04 11.62 -12.87
CA LYS A 743 -9.31 11.02 -13.29
C LYS A 743 -10.03 10.36 -12.11
N LEU A 744 -9.30 9.62 -11.26
CA LEU A 744 -9.85 9.00 -10.06
C LEU A 744 -10.39 10.04 -9.06
N LYS A 745 -9.66 11.15 -8.85
CA LYS A 745 -10.10 12.26 -7.99
C LYS A 745 -11.42 12.86 -8.49
N LYS A 746 -11.55 13.09 -9.81
CA LYS A 746 -12.80 13.59 -10.42
C LYS A 746 -13.97 12.60 -10.23
N TYR A 747 -13.75 11.31 -10.46
CA TYR A 747 -14.80 10.30 -10.26
C TYR A 747 -15.21 10.17 -8.79
N LYS A 748 -14.26 10.22 -7.86
CA LYS A 748 -14.54 10.16 -6.42
C LYS A 748 -15.46 11.31 -6.01
N ASN A 749 -15.13 12.54 -6.40
CA ASN A 749 -15.95 13.71 -6.06
C ASN A 749 -17.37 13.58 -6.63
N ARG A 750 -17.50 13.16 -7.89
CA ARG A 750 -18.81 12.96 -8.54
C ARG A 750 -19.63 11.85 -7.87
N LEU A 751 -18.96 10.79 -7.41
CA LEU A 751 -19.60 9.69 -6.68
C LEU A 751 -20.11 10.17 -5.32
N GLU A 752 -19.31 10.93 -4.57
CA GLU A 752 -19.71 11.51 -3.28
C GLU A 752 -20.92 12.45 -3.43
N GLU A 753 -20.94 13.28 -4.48
CA GLU A 753 -22.08 14.14 -4.82
C GLU A 753 -23.34 13.32 -5.14
N THR A 754 -23.24 12.34 -6.03
CA THR A 754 -24.37 11.48 -6.43
C THR A 754 -24.93 10.68 -5.25
N ILE A 755 -24.07 10.18 -4.34
CA ILE A 755 -24.51 9.51 -3.11
C ILE A 755 -25.27 10.48 -2.20
N GLY A 756 -24.80 11.72 -2.08
CA GLY A 756 -25.47 12.78 -1.33
C GLY A 756 -26.87 13.07 -1.86
N ASP A 757 -27.01 13.24 -3.17
CA ASP A 757 -28.28 13.52 -3.83
C ASP A 757 -29.25 12.35 -3.74
N LEU A 758 -28.76 11.12 -3.97
CA LEU A 758 -29.58 9.91 -3.86
C LEU A 758 -30.13 9.74 -2.44
N LYS A 759 -29.30 10.00 -1.42
CA LYS A 759 -29.72 9.92 -0.02
C LYS A 759 -30.82 10.94 0.29
N ARG A 760 -30.65 12.18 -0.15
CA ARG A 760 -31.65 13.26 0.05
C ARG A 760 -32.97 12.94 -0.65
N SER A 761 -32.92 12.51 -1.91
CA SER A 761 -34.09 12.13 -2.69
C SER A 761 -34.84 10.93 -2.07
N ASN A 762 -34.11 9.94 -1.54
CA ASN A 762 -34.72 8.80 -0.86
C ASN A 762 -35.40 9.23 0.46
N GLU A 763 -34.81 10.13 1.24
CA GLU A 763 -35.40 10.67 2.48
C GLU A 763 -36.66 11.53 2.20
N GLU A 764 -36.68 12.28 1.10
CA GLU A 764 -37.84 13.06 0.66
C GLU A 764 -38.99 12.15 0.21
N LEU A 765 -38.70 11.15 -0.63
CA LEU A 765 -39.71 10.18 -1.10
C LEU A 765 -40.35 9.41 0.07
N GLN A 766 -39.53 9.03 1.06
CA GLN A 766 -40.02 8.34 2.26
C GLN A 766 -40.92 9.22 3.13
N ARG A 767 -40.54 10.49 3.34
CA ARG A 767 -41.38 11.45 4.07
C ARG A 767 -42.69 11.71 3.35
N PHE A 768 -42.66 11.89 2.03
CA PHE A 768 -43.85 12.07 1.22
C PHE A 768 -44.80 10.86 1.34
N ALA A 769 -44.29 9.64 1.17
CA ALA A 769 -45.10 8.43 1.28
C ALA A 769 -45.72 8.25 2.68
N TYR A 770 -45.02 8.65 3.74
CA TYR A 770 -45.51 8.58 5.11
C TYR A 770 -46.65 9.58 5.38
N VAL A 771 -46.45 10.85 5.03
CA VAL A 771 -47.44 11.91 5.23
C VAL A 771 -48.70 11.62 4.41
N ALA A 772 -48.55 11.33 3.12
CA ALA A 772 -49.68 11.01 2.25
C ALA A 772 -50.50 9.82 2.77
N SER A 773 -49.85 8.79 3.34
CA SER A 773 -50.55 7.64 3.89
C SER A 773 -51.32 7.95 5.17
N HIS A 774 -50.78 8.81 6.04
CA HIS A 774 -51.49 9.25 7.24
C HIS A 774 -52.76 10.05 6.87
N ASP A 775 -52.60 10.98 5.94
CA ASP A 775 -53.68 11.88 5.50
C ASP A 775 -54.79 11.14 4.75
N LEU A 776 -54.47 10.01 4.11
CA LEU A 776 -55.45 9.13 3.48
C LEU A 776 -56.15 8.18 4.47
N GLN A 777 -55.49 7.78 5.57
CA GLN A 777 -56.07 6.85 6.56
C GLN A 777 -57.16 7.46 7.43
N GLU A 778 -57.00 8.73 7.81
CA GLU A 778 -57.91 9.40 8.73
C GLU A 778 -59.33 9.66 8.19
N PRO A 779 -59.51 10.20 6.96
CA PRO A 779 -60.84 10.35 6.37
C PRO A 779 -61.48 8.98 6.13
N LEU A 780 -60.69 8.01 5.74
CA LEU A 780 -61.17 6.68 5.40
C LEU A 780 -61.63 5.87 6.62
N ARG A 781 -60.94 6.02 7.76
CA ARG A 781 -61.38 5.48 9.05
C ARG A 781 -62.72 6.06 9.47
N THR A 782 -62.92 7.35 9.21
CA THR A 782 -64.16 8.07 9.52
C THR A 782 -65.30 7.53 8.68
N VAL A 783 -65.12 7.44 7.35
CA VAL A 783 -66.11 6.85 6.42
C VAL A 783 -66.47 5.44 6.86
N ALA A 784 -65.50 4.53 7.04
CA ALA A 784 -65.76 3.15 7.46
C ALA A 784 -66.56 3.06 8.77
N SER A 785 -66.23 3.90 9.77
CA SER A 785 -66.90 3.86 11.07
C SER A 785 -68.36 4.33 11.03
N PHE A 786 -68.68 5.35 10.23
CA PHE A 786 -70.04 5.83 10.09
C PHE A 786 -70.89 4.88 9.27
N THR A 787 -70.34 4.31 8.20
CA THR A 787 -71.07 3.31 7.40
C THR A 787 -71.36 2.04 8.21
N GLN A 788 -70.41 1.58 9.05
CA GLN A 788 -70.65 0.46 10.00
C GLN A 788 -71.71 0.77 11.06
N LEU A 789 -71.81 2.03 11.52
CA LEU A 789 -72.85 2.45 12.46
C LEU A 789 -74.24 2.49 11.81
N LEU A 790 -74.31 2.90 10.54
CA LEU A 790 -75.54 2.87 9.75
C LEU A 790 -76.00 1.44 9.51
N GLU A 791 -75.10 0.56 9.09
CA GLU A 791 -75.36 -0.88 8.93
C GLU A 791 -75.91 -1.47 10.23
N ARG A 792 -75.22 -1.31 11.36
CA ARG A 792 -75.64 -1.90 12.65
C ARG A 792 -77.02 -1.42 13.14
N ARG A 793 -77.45 -0.22 12.77
CA ARG A 793 -78.68 0.40 13.29
C ARG A 793 -79.88 0.28 12.34
N TYR A 794 -79.62 0.15 11.05
CA TYR A 794 -80.66 0.21 10.01
C TYR A 794 -80.66 -0.98 9.05
N LYS A 795 -79.78 -1.97 9.21
CA LYS A 795 -79.82 -3.22 8.43
C LYS A 795 -81.19 -3.89 8.55
N GLY A 796 -81.80 -4.17 7.40
CA GLY A 796 -83.16 -4.71 7.28
C GLY A 796 -84.28 -3.69 7.52
N LYS A 797 -83.98 -2.39 7.66
CA LYS A 797 -84.97 -1.30 7.77
C LYS A 797 -85.06 -0.43 6.52
N PHE A 798 -84.12 -0.56 5.59
CA PHE A 798 -84.19 0.04 4.26
C PHE A 798 -84.70 -0.97 3.22
N ASP A 799 -84.80 -0.56 1.96
CA ASP A 799 -85.00 -1.51 0.85
C ASP A 799 -83.74 -2.36 0.63
N SER A 800 -83.87 -3.47 -0.10
CA SER A 800 -82.77 -4.41 -0.34
C SER A 800 -81.55 -3.73 -0.98
N ASP A 801 -81.81 -2.75 -1.86
CA ASP A 801 -80.79 -2.08 -2.64
C ASP A 801 -79.97 -1.13 -1.76
N ALA A 802 -80.60 -0.42 -0.81
CA ALA A 802 -79.91 0.44 0.14
C ALA A 802 -79.04 -0.34 1.15
N ASP A 803 -79.48 -1.52 1.59
CA ASP A 803 -78.67 -2.40 2.43
C ASP A 803 -77.46 -2.94 1.64
N GLU A 804 -77.63 -3.31 0.36
CA GLU A 804 -76.54 -3.73 -0.54
C GLU A 804 -75.54 -2.59 -0.81
N PHE A 805 -76.01 -1.36 -1.06
CA PHE A 805 -75.14 -0.20 -1.21
C PHE A 805 -74.36 0.13 0.06
N MET A 806 -74.96 -0.04 1.24
CA MET A 806 -74.25 0.13 2.51
C MET A 806 -73.13 -0.90 2.67
N ASP A 807 -73.40 -2.17 2.37
CA ASP A 807 -72.40 -3.23 2.41
C ASP A 807 -71.23 -2.92 1.45
N TYR A 808 -71.50 -2.45 0.22
CA TYR A 808 -70.45 -2.03 -0.72
C TYR A 808 -69.59 -0.87 -0.21
N ILE A 809 -70.18 0.14 0.44
CA ILE A 809 -69.44 1.31 0.96
C ILE A 809 -68.59 0.91 2.17
N VAL A 810 -69.13 0.10 3.08
CA VAL A 810 -68.37 -0.44 4.22
C VAL A 810 -67.17 -1.23 3.71
N GLU A 811 -67.37 -2.14 2.76
CA GLU A 811 -66.29 -2.94 2.18
C GLU A 811 -65.24 -2.08 1.48
N ALA A 812 -65.64 -1.08 0.70
CA ALA A 812 -64.71 -0.18 0.01
C ALA A 812 -63.85 0.62 0.99
N ALA A 813 -64.45 1.12 2.07
CA ALA A 813 -63.73 1.88 3.10
C ALA A 813 -62.80 0.99 3.93
N LEU A 814 -63.20 -0.22 4.30
CA LEU A 814 -62.32 -1.18 4.98
C LEU A 814 -61.16 -1.63 4.07
N ARG A 815 -61.42 -1.82 2.78
CA ARG A 815 -60.42 -2.21 1.77
C ARG A 815 -59.33 -1.16 1.58
N MET A 816 -59.71 0.11 1.41
CA MET A 816 -58.71 1.18 1.30
C MET A 816 -57.87 1.31 2.59
N LYS A 817 -58.46 1.00 3.77
CA LYS A 817 -57.77 1.13 5.07
C LYS A 817 -56.63 0.12 5.14
N GLU A 818 -56.92 -1.11 4.75
CA GLU A 818 -55.93 -2.19 4.69
C GLU A 818 -54.89 -1.97 3.58
N GLN A 819 -55.27 -1.39 2.43
CA GLN A 819 -54.29 -1.02 1.39
C GLN A 819 -53.28 0.02 1.86
N ILE A 820 -53.72 1.09 2.53
CA ILE A 820 -52.80 2.14 3.02
C ILE A 820 -51.91 1.61 4.14
N LYS A 821 -52.48 0.78 5.03
CA LYS A 821 -51.71 0.10 6.09
C LYS A 821 -50.61 -0.78 5.49
N GLY A 822 -50.91 -1.57 4.47
CA GLY A 822 -49.91 -2.38 3.78
C GLY A 822 -48.84 -1.55 3.06
N LEU A 823 -49.20 -0.41 2.46
CA LEU A 823 -48.24 0.50 1.83
C LEU A 823 -47.26 1.12 2.85
N LEU A 824 -47.78 1.55 4.00
CA LEU A 824 -46.97 2.04 5.12
C LEU A 824 -46.01 0.98 5.65
N GLU A 825 -46.49 -0.25 5.78
CA GLU A 825 -45.67 -1.37 6.21
C GLU A 825 -44.58 -1.69 5.18
N TYR A 826 -44.90 -1.66 3.89
CA TYR A 826 -43.94 -1.83 2.80
C TYR A 826 -42.82 -0.78 2.84
N SER A 827 -43.15 0.49 3.12
CA SER A 827 -42.17 1.58 3.29
C SER A 827 -41.29 1.41 4.54
N ARG A 828 -41.87 0.96 5.67
CA ARG A 828 -41.18 0.82 6.96
C ARG A 828 -40.15 -0.32 7.04
N ILE A 829 -40.19 -1.31 6.14
CA ILE A 829 -39.27 -2.46 6.17
C ILE A 829 -37.79 -2.02 6.02
N SER A 830 -37.52 -0.89 5.37
CA SER A 830 -36.15 -0.40 5.15
C SER A 830 -35.60 0.50 6.27
N THR A 831 -36.48 1.06 7.12
CA THR A 831 -36.14 2.10 8.11
C THR A 831 -36.04 1.59 9.54
N LYS A 832 -36.60 0.43 9.88
CA LYS A 832 -36.47 -0.16 11.22
C LYS A 832 -35.10 -0.85 11.40
N GLU A 833 -34.24 -0.24 12.22
CA GLU A 833 -32.95 -0.78 12.70
C GLU A 833 -33.11 -1.90 13.74
N ASN A 834 -33.92 -2.91 13.45
CA ASN A 834 -33.86 -4.14 14.23
C ASN A 834 -32.63 -4.93 13.80
N GLU A 835 -31.77 -5.24 14.77
CA GLU A 835 -30.54 -6.02 14.61
C GLU A 835 -30.88 -7.46 14.21
N PHE A 836 -30.16 -8.01 13.23
CA PHE A 836 -30.26 -9.44 12.91
C PHE A 836 -29.64 -10.25 14.04
N LYS A 837 -30.45 -11.14 14.63
CA LYS A 837 -30.03 -12.00 15.72
C LYS A 837 -30.14 -13.45 15.30
N ARG A 838 -29.46 -14.33 16.02
CA ARG A 838 -29.63 -15.77 15.84
C ARG A 838 -30.99 -16.15 16.41
N VAL A 839 -31.92 -16.52 15.54
CA VAL A 839 -33.31 -16.83 15.91
C VAL A 839 -33.61 -18.29 15.59
N ASN A 840 -34.32 -18.96 16.50
CA ASN A 840 -34.88 -20.29 16.24
C ASN A 840 -36.10 -20.14 15.31
N SER A 841 -35.98 -20.55 14.03
CA SER A 841 -37.07 -20.42 13.07
C SER A 841 -38.32 -21.22 13.45
N GLU A 842 -38.15 -22.33 14.16
CA GLU A 842 -39.27 -23.18 14.62
C GLU A 842 -40.10 -22.47 15.69
N PHE A 843 -39.44 -21.81 16.64
CA PHE A 843 -40.12 -21.01 17.66
C PHE A 843 -40.94 -19.87 17.01
N ILE A 844 -40.37 -19.22 16.00
CA ILE A 844 -41.03 -18.13 15.28
C ILE A 844 -42.19 -18.64 14.41
N LEU A 845 -42.04 -19.80 13.78
CA LEU A 845 -43.12 -20.43 13.04
C LEU A 845 -44.30 -20.76 13.97
N ASN A 846 -44.04 -21.33 15.14
CA ASN A 846 -45.10 -21.62 16.11
C ASN A 846 -45.85 -20.35 16.55
N GLN A 847 -45.15 -19.23 16.79
CA GLN A 847 -45.82 -17.96 17.05
C GLN A 847 -46.65 -17.44 15.86
N ALA A 848 -46.25 -17.76 14.62
CA ALA A 848 -47.06 -17.43 13.44
C ALA A 848 -48.32 -18.30 13.35
N ILE A 849 -48.21 -19.59 13.67
CA ILE A 849 -49.33 -20.54 13.72
C ILE A 849 -50.32 -20.15 14.82
N ASP A 850 -49.85 -19.81 16.03
CA ASP A 850 -50.69 -19.38 17.15
C ASP A 850 -51.51 -18.14 16.79
N ASN A 851 -50.90 -17.17 16.11
CA ASN A 851 -51.60 -15.97 15.64
C ASN A 851 -52.67 -16.27 14.57
N LEU A 852 -52.57 -17.40 13.88
CA LEU A 852 -53.50 -17.84 12.84
C LEU A 852 -54.44 -18.96 13.30
N GLN A 853 -54.43 -19.32 14.58
CA GLN A 853 -55.15 -20.48 15.11
C GLN A 853 -56.65 -20.46 14.79
N PHE A 854 -57.28 -19.28 14.86
CA PHE A 854 -58.71 -19.13 14.54
C PHE A 854 -58.99 -19.46 13.06
N SER A 855 -58.23 -18.86 12.13
CA SER A 855 -58.39 -19.11 10.69
C SER A 855 -58.04 -20.54 10.29
N ILE A 856 -57.04 -21.15 10.92
CA ILE A 856 -56.69 -22.56 10.71
C ILE A 856 -57.86 -23.46 11.12
N LYS A 857 -58.46 -23.21 12.28
CA LYS A 857 -59.61 -23.97 12.78
C LYS A 857 -60.86 -23.78 11.93
N GLU A 858 -61.16 -22.54 11.55
CA GLU A 858 -62.30 -22.20 10.68
C GLU A 858 -62.21 -22.89 9.30
N ASN A 859 -60.99 -23.03 8.77
CA ASN A 859 -60.76 -23.67 7.48
C ASN A 859 -60.55 -25.20 7.58
N ASN A 860 -60.60 -25.80 8.77
CA ASN A 860 -60.19 -27.18 9.02
C ASN A 860 -58.82 -27.52 8.40
N ALA A 861 -57.89 -26.57 8.45
CA ALA A 861 -56.61 -26.69 7.78
C ALA A 861 -55.61 -27.50 8.62
N LYS A 862 -54.75 -28.26 7.94
CA LYS A 862 -53.67 -29.04 8.54
C LYS A 862 -52.32 -28.39 8.22
N VAL A 863 -51.67 -27.82 9.24
CA VAL A 863 -50.33 -27.24 9.11
C VAL A 863 -49.31 -28.21 9.72
N THR A 864 -48.32 -28.63 8.92
CA THR A 864 -47.23 -29.54 9.33
C THR A 864 -45.87 -28.93 9.01
N TYR A 865 -44.85 -29.28 9.76
CA TYR A 865 -43.49 -28.82 9.49
C TYR A 865 -42.42 -29.82 9.91
N ASN A 866 -41.27 -29.76 9.25
CA ASN A 866 -40.06 -30.48 9.65
C ASN A 866 -39.20 -29.60 10.58
N SER A 867 -38.12 -30.15 11.16
CA SER A 867 -37.19 -29.36 11.96
C SER A 867 -36.60 -28.19 11.15
N LEU A 868 -36.68 -26.98 11.70
CA LEU A 868 -36.24 -25.75 11.04
C LEU A 868 -34.92 -25.22 11.64
N PRO A 869 -34.02 -24.63 10.83
CA PRO A 869 -32.71 -24.19 11.29
C PRO A 869 -32.77 -22.94 12.18
N PHE A 870 -31.66 -22.64 12.86
CA PHE A 870 -31.42 -21.31 13.40
C PHE A 870 -30.88 -20.40 12.29
N VAL A 871 -31.41 -19.20 12.18
CA VAL A 871 -31.01 -18.24 11.13
C VAL A 871 -30.70 -16.87 11.73
N MET A 872 -29.82 -16.10 11.07
CA MET A 872 -29.57 -14.70 11.42
C MET A 872 -30.62 -13.81 10.76
N CYS A 873 -31.61 -13.38 11.52
CA CYS A 873 -32.70 -12.57 10.98
C CYS A 873 -33.33 -11.63 12.02
N ASP A 874 -34.21 -10.75 11.56
CA ASP A 874 -35.18 -10.07 12.42
C ASP A 874 -36.34 -11.03 12.72
N ALA A 875 -36.52 -11.38 14.01
CA ALA A 875 -37.53 -12.32 14.47
C ALA A 875 -38.96 -11.93 14.06
N GLY A 876 -39.31 -10.63 14.19
CA GLY A 876 -40.64 -10.14 13.84
C GLY A 876 -40.88 -10.15 12.33
N GLN A 877 -39.83 -9.91 11.54
CA GLN A 877 -39.94 -10.01 10.08
C GLN A 877 -40.04 -11.46 9.59
N LEU A 878 -39.33 -12.40 10.22
CA LEU A 878 -39.46 -13.83 9.91
C LEU A 878 -40.85 -14.37 10.27
N GLN A 879 -41.39 -13.99 11.44
CA GLN A 879 -42.77 -14.34 11.84
C GLN A 879 -43.77 -13.87 10.79
N ARG A 880 -43.53 -12.68 10.26
CA ARG A 880 -44.39 -12.04 9.27
C ARG A 880 -44.31 -12.69 7.89
N ILE A 881 -43.14 -13.20 7.51
CA ILE A 881 -43.02 -14.05 6.31
C ILE A 881 -43.94 -15.26 6.45
N PHE A 882 -43.83 -16.01 7.56
CA PHE A 882 -44.65 -17.19 7.78
C PHE A 882 -46.14 -16.86 7.82
N GLN A 883 -46.56 -15.80 8.53
CA GLN A 883 -47.97 -15.40 8.58
C GLN A 883 -48.53 -15.09 7.20
N ASN A 884 -47.81 -14.34 6.36
CA ASN A 884 -48.29 -13.98 5.02
C ASN A 884 -48.39 -15.20 4.10
N LEU A 885 -47.39 -16.10 4.14
CA LEU A 885 -47.41 -17.30 3.30
C LEU A 885 -48.50 -18.28 3.74
N ILE A 886 -48.63 -18.55 5.04
CA ILE A 886 -49.67 -19.45 5.59
C ILE A 886 -51.07 -18.87 5.33
N SER A 887 -51.27 -17.57 5.58
CA SER A 887 -52.54 -16.89 5.31
C SER A 887 -52.95 -16.97 3.84
N ASN A 888 -52.00 -16.81 2.91
CA ASN A 888 -52.25 -17.02 1.49
C ASN A 888 -52.69 -18.46 1.18
N SER A 889 -52.00 -19.46 1.75
CA SER A 889 -52.33 -20.87 1.52
C SER A 889 -53.70 -21.27 2.10
N LEU A 890 -54.12 -20.68 3.22
CA LEU A 890 -55.47 -20.86 3.77
C LEU A 890 -56.54 -20.22 2.88
N LYS A 891 -56.23 -19.05 2.32
CA LYS A 891 -57.15 -18.26 1.51
C LYS A 891 -57.40 -18.90 0.13
N PHE A 892 -56.35 -19.34 -0.55
CA PHE A 892 -56.43 -19.84 -1.93
C PHE A 892 -56.61 -21.36 -1.99
N LYS A 893 -57.62 -21.87 -1.27
CA LYS A 893 -57.97 -23.29 -1.18
C LYS A 893 -58.97 -23.71 -2.25
N LYS A 894 -59.08 -25.03 -2.46
CA LYS A 894 -60.15 -25.64 -3.26
C LYS A 894 -61.41 -25.80 -2.39
N GLU A 895 -62.60 -25.53 -2.93
CA GLU A 895 -63.86 -25.48 -2.15
C GLU A 895 -64.18 -26.75 -1.36
N MET A 896 -63.85 -27.93 -1.90
CA MET A 896 -64.18 -29.23 -1.29
C MET A 896 -62.99 -29.95 -0.65
N MET A 897 -61.85 -29.27 -0.46
CA MET A 897 -60.68 -29.87 0.19
C MET A 897 -60.17 -29.00 1.34
N PRO A 898 -59.91 -29.57 2.52
CA PRO A 898 -59.26 -28.84 3.59
C PRO A 898 -57.84 -28.44 3.17
N PRO A 899 -57.38 -27.21 3.51
CA PRO A 899 -56.02 -26.78 3.18
C PRO A 899 -54.99 -27.63 3.93
N GLU A 900 -54.05 -28.20 3.20
CA GLU A 900 -52.88 -28.87 3.76
C GLU A 900 -51.65 -28.03 3.44
N ILE A 901 -50.96 -27.59 4.50
CA ILE A 901 -49.79 -26.72 4.41
C ILE A 901 -48.59 -27.44 5.02
N HIS A 902 -47.51 -27.58 4.27
CA HIS A 902 -46.27 -28.20 4.74
C HIS A 902 -45.10 -27.23 4.65
N ILE A 903 -44.38 -27.06 5.76
CA ILE A 903 -43.27 -26.10 5.87
C ILE A 903 -41.98 -26.87 6.13
N SER A 904 -40.96 -26.60 5.32
CA SER A 904 -39.65 -27.26 5.47
C SER A 904 -38.51 -26.29 5.20
N ALA A 905 -37.31 -26.65 5.59
CA ALA A 905 -36.10 -25.92 5.24
C ALA A 905 -34.97 -26.91 4.91
N LYS A 906 -34.22 -26.61 3.86
CA LYS A 906 -33.01 -27.35 3.48
C LYS A 906 -31.79 -26.44 3.50
N LYS A 907 -30.65 -27.02 3.85
CA LYS A 907 -29.35 -26.37 3.86
C LYS A 907 -28.76 -26.44 2.44
N ASP A 908 -28.38 -25.30 1.85
CA ASP A 908 -27.66 -25.22 0.57
C ASP A 908 -26.22 -24.72 0.83
N ASP A 909 -25.31 -25.66 1.06
CA ASP A 909 -23.92 -25.35 1.38
C ASP A 909 -23.15 -24.72 0.21
N LYS A 910 -23.55 -24.98 -1.04
CA LYS A 910 -22.91 -24.40 -2.22
C LYS A 910 -23.10 -22.88 -2.27
N ASN A 911 -24.31 -22.42 -1.93
CA ASN A 911 -24.67 -20.99 -1.94
C ASN A 911 -24.65 -20.35 -0.54
N ARG A 912 -24.23 -21.09 0.50
CA ARG A 912 -24.19 -20.65 1.91
C ARG A 912 -25.53 -20.06 2.40
N GLU A 913 -26.64 -20.72 2.11
CA GLU A 913 -27.98 -20.23 2.46
C GLU A 913 -28.94 -21.36 2.87
N HIS A 914 -29.92 -21.03 3.70
CA HIS A 914 -31.05 -21.91 4.02
C HIS A 914 -32.19 -21.63 3.06
N ILE A 915 -32.70 -22.67 2.38
CA ILE A 915 -33.86 -22.59 1.50
C ILE A 915 -35.08 -23.10 2.27
N PHE A 916 -36.00 -22.19 2.61
CA PHE A 916 -37.30 -22.51 3.19
C PHE A 916 -38.32 -22.78 2.08
N SER A 917 -39.27 -23.67 2.34
CA SER A 917 -40.39 -23.98 1.47
C SER A 917 -41.71 -23.96 2.24
N VAL A 918 -42.75 -23.34 1.67
CA VAL A 918 -44.13 -23.42 2.14
C VAL A 918 -44.97 -24.02 1.01
N LEU A 919 -45.40 -25.25 1.19
CA LEU A 919 -46.16 -26.03 0.22
C LEU A 919 -47.64 -26.04 0.60
N ASP A 920 -48.54 -25.85 -0.36
CA ASP A 920 -49.99 -25.97 -0.17
C ASP A 920 -50.68 -26.82 -1.26
N ASN A 921 -51.83 -27.40 -0.91
CA ASN A 921 -52.69 -28.16 -1.83
C ASN A 921 -53.80 -27.29 -2.49
N GLY A 922 -53.59 -25.97 -2.55
CA GLY A 922 -54.57 -24.98 -2.99
C GLY A 922 -54.84 -25.00 -4.50
N ILE A 923 -55.43 -23.92 -5.02
CA ILE A 923 -55.82 -23.81 -6.44
C ILE A 923 -54.63 -23.74 -7.41
N GLY A 924 -53.43 -23.43 -6.93
CA GLY A 924 -52.26 -23.23 -7.79
C GLY A 924 -52.29 -21.93 -8.60
N ILE A 925 -51.19 -21.63 -9.29
CA ILE A 925 -50.92 -20.37 -10.00
C ILE A 925 -50.43 -20.72 -11.41
N GLU A 926 -51.05 -20.13 -12.43
CA GLU A 926 -50.59 -20.30 -13.81
C GLU A 926 -49.20 -19.68 -14.03
N LYS A 927 -48.39 -20.32 -14.89
CA LYS A 927 -47.00 -19.90 -15.17
C LYS A 927 -46.85 -18.43 -15.55
N GLN A 928 -47.80 -17.87 -16.31
CA GLN A 928 -47.77 -16.49 -16.76
C GLN A 928 -47.85 -15.45 -15.62
N TYR A 929 -48.35 -15.85 -14.46
CA TYR A 929 -48.58 -14.96 -13.33
C TYR A 929 -47.52 -15.05 -12.23
N MET A 930 -46.66 -16.08 -12.24
CA MET A 930 -45.67 -16.35 -11.18
C MET A 930 -44.71 -15.19 -10.87
N LYS A 931 -44.36 -14.36 -11.85
CA LYS A 931 -43.53 -13.16 -11.63
C LYS A 931 -44.34 -11.96 -11.14
N ARG A 932 -45.61 -11.89 -11.50
CA ARG A 932 -46.49 -10.74 -11.24
C ARG A 932 -47.05 -10.74 -9.82
N ILE A 933 -47.19 -11.89 -9.18
CA ILE A 933 -47.74 -12.01 -7.81
C ILE A 933 -46.92 -11.27 -6.73
N PHE A 934 -45.65 -10.94 -7.00
CA PHE A 934 -44.79 -10.19 -6.08
C PHE A 934 -44.81 -8.67 -6.31
N VAL A 935 -45.53 -8.19 -7.33
CA VAL A 935 -45.69 -6.76 -7.60
C VAL A 935 -46.74 -6.18 -6.65
N ILE A 936 -46.50 -4.96 -6.16
CA ILE A 936 -47.41 -4.28 -5.23
C ILE A 936 -48.78 -4.05 -5.89
N PHE A 937 -49.88 -4.32 -5.15
CA PHE A 937 -51.28 -4.20 -5.59
C PHE A 937 -51.74 -5.17 -6.69
N GLN A 938 -50.94 -6.18 -7.06
CA GLN A 938 -51.31 -7.14 -8.10
C GLN A 938 -52.18 -8.28 -7.55
N ARG A 939 -53.30 -8.61 -8.22
CA ARG A 939 -54.19 -9.76 -7.92
C ARG A 939 -54.51 -10.56 -9.19
N LEU A 940 -54.82 -11.84 -9.02
CA LEU A 940 -55.13 -12.77 -10.13
C LEU A 940 -56.61 -13.18 -10.23
N HIS A 941 -57.38 -13.05 -9.14
CA HIS A 941 -58.80 -13.39 -9.06
C HIS A 941 -59.66 -12.14 -8.78
N THR A 942 -60.92 -12.17 -9.20
CA THR A 942 -61.91 -11.11 -8.96
C THR A 942 -62.29 -11.03 -7.48
N LEU A 943 -62.90 -9.90 -7.09
CA LEU A 943 -63.25 -9.59 -5.69
C LEU A 943 -64.21 -10.61 -5.07
N ASP A 944 -65.07 -11.22 -5.89
CA ASP A 944 -66.12 -12.15 -5.46
C ASP A 944 -65.60 -13.55 -5.15
N GLU A 945 -64.41 -13.93 -5.67
CA GLU A 945 -63.84 -15.25 -5.46
C GLU A 945 -62.91 -15.33 -4.22
N TYR A 946 -62.11 -14.29 -3.93
CA TYR A 946 -61.05 -14.39 -2.91
C TYR A 946 -60.61 -13.05 -2.25
N GLN A 947 -60.97 -12.80 -0.97
CA GLN A 947 -60.67 -11.55 -0.22
C GLN A 947 -59.18 -11.30 0.14
N GLY A 948 -58.55 -10.18 -0.26
CA GLY A 948 -57.20 -9.81 0.23
C GLY A 948 -56.61 -8.54 -0.40
N THR A 949 -55.54 -7.94 0.15
CA THR A 949 -55.06 -6.58 -0.23
C THR A 949 -54.18 -6.50 -1.48
N GLY A 950 -53.43 -7.56 -1.82
CA GLY A 950 -52.42 -7.57 -2.89
C GLY A 950 -51.04 -7.03 -2.49
N ILE A 951 -50.77 -6.90 -1.18
CA ILE A 951 -49.51 -6.34 -0.65
C ILE A 951 -48.69 -7.40 0.14
N GLY A 952 -49.32 -8.48 0.59
CA GLY A 952 -48.66 -9.49 1.44
C GLY A 952 -47.40 -10.10 0.80
N LEU A 953 -47.47 -10.55 -0.46
CA LEU A 953 -46.31 -11.14 -1.14
C LEU A 953 -45.21 -10.14 -1.48
N SER A 954 -45.54 -8.88 -1.75
CA SER A 954 -44.53 -7.83 -1.99
C SER A 954 -43.81 -7.45 -0.69
N ILE A 955 -44.50 -7.48 0.46
CA ILE A 955 -43.89 -7.37 1.79
C ILE A 955 -42.91 -8.53 2.04
N VAL A 956 -43.34 -9.77 1.78
CA VAL A 956 -42.48 -10.95 1.94
C VAL A 956 -41.22 -10.82 1.09
N LYS A 957 -41.36 -10.49 -0.20
CA LYS A 957 -40.23 -10.26 -1.11
C LYS A 957 -39.27 -9.21 -0.57
N ARG A 958 -39.79 -8.05 -0.14
CA ARG A 958 -38.95 -6.96 0.38
C ARG A 958 -38.23 -7.30 1.68
N ILE A 959 -38.85 -8.09 2.57
CA ILE A 959 -38.19 -8.60 3.77
C ILE A 959 -37.03 -9.53 3.37
N ILE A 960 -37.25 -10.45 2.44
CA ILE A 960 -36.24 -11.42 2.04
C ILE A 960 -35.04 -10.73 1.35
N GLU A 961 -35.30 -9.75 0.49
CA GLU A 961 -34.27 -8.90 -0.13
C GLU A 961 -33.47 -8.13 0.94
N ARG A 962 -34.12 -7.62 2.00
CA ARG A 962 -33.43 -6.99 3.14
C ARG A 962 -32.48 -7.94 3.87
N HIS A 963 -32.79 -9.24 3.88
CA HIS A 963 -31.93 -10.27 4.46
C HIS A 963 -30.89 -10.82 3.46
N GLY A 964 -30.79 -10.25 2.26
CA GLY A 964 -29.87 -10.71 1.21
C GLY A 964 -30.28 -12.04 0.55
N GLY A 965 -31.53 -12.47 0.73
CA GLY A 965 -32.06 -13.70 0.15
C GLY A 965 -32.88 -13.46 -1.13
N ARG A 966 -33.42 -14.55 -1.68
CA ARG A 966 -34.34 -14.53 -2.84
C ARG A 966 -35.64 -15.28 -2.56
N ILE A 967 -36.72 -14.94 -3.25
CA ILE A 967 -38.02 -15.62 -3.19
C ILE A 967 -38.49 -16.02 -4.60
N TRP A 968 -39.11 -17.18 -4.72
CA TRP A 968 -39.76 -17.65 -5.94
C TRP A 968 -40.93 -18.59 -5.61
N VAL A 969 -41.69 -18.97 -6.63
CA VAL A 969 -42.80 -19.93 -6.50
C VAL A 969 -42.71 -20.97 -7.61
N GLU A 970 -43.01 -22.21 -7.27
CA GLU A 970 -43.31 -23.29 -8.22
C GLU A 970 -44.76 -23.68 -8.02
N SER A 971 -45.55 -23.71 -9.08
CA SER A 971 -46.98 -23.95 -8.95
C SER A 971 -47.54 -24.52 -10.26
N GLU A 972 -48.58 -25.32 -10.14
CA GLU A 972 -49.35 -25.80 -11.28
C GLU A 972 -50.83 -25.61 -10.95
N PHE A 973 -51.57 -24.99 -11.89
CA PHE A 973 -52.99 -24.72 -11.71
C PHE A 973 -53.75 -26.03 -11.44
N GLY A 974 -54.58 -26.02 -10.41
CA GLY A 974 -55.31 -27.18 -9.92
C GLY A 974 -54.53 -28.14 -9.01
N LYS A 975 -53.22 -27.97 -8.80
CA LYS A 975 -52.40 -28.88 -7.96
C LYS A 975 -51.85 -28.26 -6.67
N GLY A 976 -51.85 -26.93 -6.55
CA GLY A 976 -51.33 -26.21 -5.39
C GLY A 976 -50.05 -25.43 -5.69
N SER A 977 -49.47 -24.80 -4.67
CA SER A 977 -48.28 -23.95 -4.81
C SER A 977 -47.17 -24.27 -3.82
N ALA A 978 -45.93 -24.03 -4.24
CA ALA A 978 -44.72 -24.15 -3.44
C ALA A 978 -43.98 -22.81 -3.45
N PHE A 979 -44.08 -22.06 -2.36
CA PHE A 979 -43.30 -20.83 -2.18
C PHE A 979 -41.95 -21.15 -1.56
N TYR A 980 -40.87 -20.66 -2.17
CA TYR A 980 -39.52 -20.86 -1.67
C TYR A 980 -38.85 -19.53 -1.37
N PHE A 981 -38.09 -19.47 -0.28
CA PHE A 981 -37.25 -18.31 0.01
C PHE A 981 -35.93 -18.69 0.65
N THR A 982 -34.93 -17.83 0.52
CA THR A 982 -33.62 -18.05 1.14
C THR A 982 -33.28 -17.08 2.26
N ILE A 983 -32.52 -17.56 3.23
CA ILE A 983 -31.85 -16.76 4.25
C ILE A 983 -30.37 -17.19 4.29
N PRO A 984 -29.40 -16.30 4.03
CA PRO A 984 -27.97 -16.61 4.11
C PRO A 984 -27.53 -17.08 5.51
N TYR A 985 -26.48 -17.90 5.60
CA TYR A 985 -25.94 -18.41 6.88
C TYR A 985 -25.37 -17.35 7.81
N SER A 986 -25.22 -16.11 7.31
CA SER A 986 -24.26 -15.08 7.74
C SER A 986 -22.79 -15.46 7.55
#